data_AF-A0A930HY40-F1
#
_entry.id   AF-A0A930HY40-F1
#
_cell.length_a   1.000
_cell.length_b   1.000
_cell.length_c   1.000
_cell.angle_alpha   90.00
_cell.angle_beta   90.00
_cell.angle_gamma   90.00
#
_symmetry.space_group_name_H-M   'P 1'
#
loop_
_entity.id
_entity.type
_entity.pdbx_description
1 polymer ?
#
loop_
_entity_poly.entity_id
_entity_poly.type
_entity_poly.pdbx_seq_one_letter_code
_entity_poly.pdbx_strand_id
1 'polypeptide(L)'
;MKTYNSIIIGSGLGGLTAGALLALWGKKVLVLEQHYIAGGCATAFKRKDFLMEVGLHEIDGLHEQDFKRPIMELLGLFNGVEFIKIPELYHIRKGGFSYVLPEGKQAKEQLIRDFPKEEKSINDFFVTIEKLYKEMHQMPRSKWFRRLIHPLMPLLYPTIARTSRLTAGEWLDKHFKDERLKTILTANMCYYTDDPFNLSLMYFLVAQGSYLNGGGHFVKGGSQALSNYLVHLIEQHGGQVLTGKYAKEILIENNRAVGVAYQDTFNRTIPMEKVYADTVIANAAQPNVAQMLPEPQCSALQKRIGKLRPACSLLSVYLGFNIDLRELGVTHYSNVILNKALKSLKDMKDDAHSPWSERSFTFVNYGVIDAQLCPQGKSFGVICTTDYLADWEELDNKDYQKQKEEVARTLLNRLEKEYPTILNYLEYYEVATPKTIHRYTLNPAGTAYGYVQSIGQTGPSREKMTASPVRNLYFSSAWAPSGGGYSGAIYSGFFTAKAMNKAVKWCSYTPAKIEDTRKVSLLSKEIIADNTLLLTFEKPKRLTYKAGQYAILQLHTPQYTHLDMPLRPLSMVSHPSQDTLKFAMRISNSAFKRSIMDMSVGDQATIFAPMGDFTLRNKGHVVFFAAGIGITPIVSMLKELELQHFIGHVTLCYSCKNESAAAFHKDLKQCSLLNYTYLPVFTQTQKRIDKTYISKHIPYLLDSQCYIIGTHSFVKEIETILLEQGIQREAIVKDDFN
;
A
#
# COMPACT_ATOMS: atom_id res chain seq x y z
N MET A 1 -24.67 -24.98 -5.13
CA MET A 1 -23.63 -25.80 -4.50
C MET A 1 -22.65 -24.88 -3.79
N LYS A 2 -22.41 -25.06 -2.48
CA LYS A 2 -21.34 -24.34 -1.76
C LYS A 2 -20.00 -25.00 -2.08
N THR A 3 -18.97 -24.21 -2.34
CA THR A 3 -17.65 -24.70 -2.79
C THR A 3 -16.52 -24.39 -1.80
N TYR A 4 -16.73 -23.45 -0.88
CA TYR A 4 -15.74 -23.06 0.14
C TYR A 4 -16.35 -23.08 1.55
N ASN A 5 -15.51 -23.24 2.57
CA ASN A 5 -15.94 -23.01 3.95
C ASN A 5 -16.12 -21.51 4.20
N SER A 6 -15.15 -20.69 3.79
CA SER A 6 -15.25 -19.24 3.94
C SER A 6 -14.70 -18.51 2.72
N ILE A 7 -15.40 -17.44 2.34
CA ILE A 7 -14.87 -16.43 1.41
C ILE A 7 -14.46 -15.21 2.23
N ILE A 8 -13.29 -14.64 1.94
CA ILE A 8 -12.75 -13.45 2.59
C ILE A 8 -12.67 -12.33 1.55
N ILE A 9 -13.27 -11.19 1.86
CA ILE A 9 -13.26 -9.99 1.03
C ILE A 9 -12.14 -9.06 1.50
N GLY A 10 -11.08 -8.97 0.71
CA GLY A 10 -9.88 -8.17 0.96
C GLY A 10 -8.77 -8.95 1.68
N SER A 11 -7.53 -8.67 1.30
CA SER A 11 -6.32 -9.34 1.80
C SER A 11 -5.48 -8.47 2.75
N GLY A 12 -6.10 -7.54 3.48
CA GLY A 12 -5.40 -6.88 4.59
C GLY A 12 -5.07 -7.87 5.71
N LEU A 13 -4.20 -7.47 6.65
CA LEU A 13 -3.72 -8.35 7.72
C LEU A 13 -4.83 -9.03 8.53
N GLY A 14 -5.98 -8.38 8.72
CA GLY A 14 -7.12 -9.01 9.39
C GLY A 14 -7.72 -10.16 8.58
N GLY A 15 -7.91 -9.97 7.27
CA GLY A 15 -8.36 -10.99 6.34
C GLY A 15 -7.36 -12.14 6.20
N LEU A 16 -6.09 -11.83 5.99
CA LEU A 16 -5.02 -12.82 5.85
C LEU A 16 -4.81 -13.62 7.13
N THR A 17 -4.78 -12.98 8.30
CA THR A 17 -4.66 -13.69 9.59
C THR A 17 -5.84 -14.63 9.81
N ALA A 18 -7.08 -14.18 9.55
CA ALA A 18 -8.25 -15.03 9.69
C ALA A 18 -8.22 -16.21 8.70
N GLY A 19 -7.86 -15.94 7.45
CA GLY A 19 -7.77 -16.95 6.39
C GLY A 19 -6.71 -18.00 6.71
N ALA A 20 -5.53 -17.57 7.15
CA ALA A 20 -4.42 -18.45 7.51
C ALA A 20 -4.79 -19.38 8.67
N LEU A 21 -5.41 -18.86 9.74
CA LEU A 21 -5.88 -19.69 10.86
C LEU A 21 -6.97 -20.68 10.44
N LEU A 22 -7.94 -20.24 9.65
CA LEU A 22 -8.99 -21.14 9.17
C LEU A 22 -8.41 -22.24 8.28
N ALA A 23 -7.46 -21.91 7.40
CA ALA A 23 -6.76 -22.88 6.56
C ALA A 23 -5.95 -23.89 7.39
N LEU A 24 -5.21 -23.42 8.40
CA LEU A 24 -4.52 -24.27 9.38
C LEU A 24 -5.47 -25.22 10.11
N TRP A 25 -6.70 -24.79 10.39
CA TRP A 25 -7.75 -25.63 10.98
C TRP A 25 -8.53 -26.47 9.94
N GLY A 26 -7.94 -26.67 8.76
CA GLY A 26 -8.46 -27.53 7.70
C GLY A 26 -9.64 -26.95 6.92
N LYS A 27 -9.95 -25.65 7.07
CA LYS A 27 -11.05 -25.01 6.33
C LYS A 27 -10.57 -24.55 4.96
N LYS A 28 -11.43 -24.72 3.97
CA LYS A 28 -11.19 -24.27 2.59
C LYS A 28 -11.58 -22.81 2.47
N VAL A 29 -10.57 -21.96 2.32
CA VAL A 29 -10.71 -20.50 2.30
C VAL A 29 -10.43 -19.97 0.89
N LEU A 30 -11.27 -19.05 0.43
CA LEU A 30 -11.00 -18.23 -0.75
C LEU A 30 -10.83 -16.77 -0.31
N VAL A 31 -9.69 -16.16 -0.60
CA VAL A 31 -9.47 -14.72 -0.40
C VAL A 31 -9.60 -14.03 -1.76
N LEU A 32 -10.45 -13.00 -1.83
CA LEU A 32 -10.62 -12.15 -3.01
C LEU A 32 -9.99 -10.78 -2.71
N GLU A 33 -8.98 -10.40 -3.49
CA GLU A 33 -8.27 -9.13 -3.38
C GLU A 33 -8.45 -8.32 -4.66
N GLN A 34 -8.85 -7.06 -4.54
CA GLN A 34 -9.09 -6.21 -5.72
C GLN A 34 -7.80 -5.78 -6.42
N HIS A 35 -6.70 -5.65 -5.68
CA HIS A 35 -5.43 -5.21 -6.20
C HIS A 35 -4.64 -6.39 -6.79
N TYR A 36 -3.62 -6.14 -7.62
CA TYR A 36 -2.77 -7.19 -8.19
C TYR A 36 -1.73 -7.73 -7.17
N ILE A 37 -1.63 -7.10 -5.98
CA ILE A 37 -0.81 -7.51 -4.85
C ILE A 37 -1.72 -7.72 -3.63
N ALA A 38 -1.43 -8.74 -2.83
CA ALA A 38 -2.09 -8.97 -1.54
C ALA A 38 -1.36 -8.28 -0.37
N GLY A 39 -2.12 -7.83 0.64
CA GLY A 39 -1.58 -7.27 1.89
C GLY A 39 -2.26 -5.97 2.37
N GLY A 40 -3.02 -5.28 1.52
CA GLY A 40 -3.61 -3.98 1.87
C GLY A 40 -2.53 -2.94 2.22
N CYS A 41 -2.60 -2.31 3.39
CA CYS A 41 -1.55 -1.39 3.86
C CYS A 41 -0.24 -2.09 4.26
N ALA A 42 -0.22 -3.43 4.35
CA ALA A 42 0.99 -4.22 4.59
C ALA A 42 1.59 -4.69 3.26
N THR A 43 1.98 -3.72 2.44
CA THR A 43 2.54 -3.92 1.12
C THR A 43 3.74 -3.01 0.89
N ALA A 44 4.51 -3.31 -0.15
CA ALA A 44 5.59 -2.47 -0.63
C ALA A 44 5.52 -2.36 -2.16
N PHE A 45 6.09 -1.29 -2.71
CA PHE A 45 6.19 -1.10 -4.16
C PHE A 45 7.60 -0.67 -4.56
N LYS A 46 7.98 -0.89 -5.82
CA LYS A 46 9.34 -0.56 -6.29
C LYS A 46 9.38 0.76 -7.06
N ARG A 47 10.41 1.56 -6.77
CA ARG A 47 10.84 2.73 -7.57
C ARG A 47 12.36 2.73 -7.64
N LYS A 48 12.92 2.75 -8.85
CA LYS A 48 14.37 2.63 -9.06
C LYS A 48 14.95 1.44 -8.25
N ASP A 49 15.92 1.70 -7.39
CA ASP A 49 16.59 0.73 -6.52
C ASP A 49 15.90 0.57 -5.14
N PHE A 50 14.81 1.29 -4.88
CA PHE A 50 14.15 1.35 -3.57
C PHE A 50 12.88 0.50 -3.57
N LEU A 51 12.78 -0.38 -2.58
CA LEU A 51 11.53 -1.03 -2.18
C LEU A 51 10.85 -0.12 -1.15
N MET A 52 9.83 0.59 -1.59
CA MET A 52 9.11 1.58 -0.80
C MET A 52 8.07 0.88 0.07
N GLU A 53 8.37 0.82 1.38
CA GLU A 53 7.44 0.35 2.40
C GLU A 53 6.24 1.30 2.51
N VAL A 54 5.01 0.77 2.42
CA VAL A 54 3.78 1.59 2.38
C VAL A 54 3.31 2.01 3.77
N GLY A 55 3.27 1.08 4.72
CA GLY A 55 2.52 1.28 5.96
C GLY A 55 3.22 0.81 7.24
N LEU A 56 4.29 0.02 7.13
CA LEU A 56 5.07 -0.39 8.29
C LEU A 56 6.12 0.67 8.65
N HIS A 57 5.78 1.50 9.62
CA HIS A 57 6.80 2.21 10.38
C HIS A 57 7.51 1.22 11.31
N GLU A 58 6.75 0.57 12.17
CA GLU A 58 7.22 -0.45 13.12
C GLU A 58 6.01 -1.21 13.70
N ILE A 59 6.26 -2.38 14.28
CA ILE A 59 5.29 -3.19 15.05
C ILE A 59 5.71 -3.14 16.51
N ASP A 60 4.77 -2.84 17.40
CA ASP A 60 4.96 -2.83 18.84
C ASP A 60 5.24 -4.23 19.41
N GLY A 61 6.15 -4.32 20.38
CA GLY A 61 6.21 -5.42 21.32
C GLY A 61 7.01 -6.63 20.87
N LEU A 62 6.32 -7.75 20.62
CA LEU A 62 6.89 -9.11 20.42
C LEU A 62 7.65 -9.71 21.63
N HIS A 63 7.59 -9.06 22.79
CA HIS A 63 8.09 -9.63 24.05
C HIS A 63 7.19 -10.78 24.57
N GLU A 64 7.63 -11.49 25.60
CA GLU A 64 6.97 -12.71 26.10
C GLU A 64 5.52 -12.52 26.58
N GLN A 65 5.17 -11.34 27.09
CA GLN A 65 3.82 -11.02 27.56
C GLN A 65 2.98 -10.27 26.52
N ASP A 66 3.48 -10.12 25.28
CA ASP A 66 2.74 -9.46 24.22
C ASP A 66 1.61 -10.36 23.70
N PHE A 67 0.41 -9.82 23.58
CA PHE A 67 -0.75 -10.60 23.14
C PHE A 67 -0.65 -11.10 21.69
N LYS A 68 0.21 -10.51 20.84
CA LYS A 68 0.44 -10.94 19.45
C LYS A 68 1.32 -12.16 19.38
N ARG A 69 2.30 -12.28 20.28
CA ARG A 69 3.29 -13.35 20.24
C ARG A 69 2.69 -14.75 20.10
N PRO A 70 1.72 -15.20 20.92
CA PRO A 70 1.12 -16.53 20.76
C PRO A 70 0.32 -16.69 19.45
N ILE A 71 -0.20 -15.59 18.88
CA ILE A 71 -0.90 -15.61 17.59
C ILE A 71 0.12 -15.84 16.47
N MET A 72 1.25 -15.13 16.54
CA MET A 72 2.31 -15.22 15.56
C MET A 72 3.05 -16.56 15.61
N GLU A 73 3.29 -17.10 16.81
CA GLU A 73 3.80 -18.46 17.02
C GLU A 73 2.87 -19.50 16.42
N LEU A 74 1.56 -19.39 16.64
CA LEU A 74 0.55 -20.31 16.06
C LEU A 74 0.55 -20.28 14.52
N LEU A 75 0.87 -19.13 13.92
CA LEU A 75 0.99 -18.95 12.48
C LEU A 75 2.39 -19.33 11.95
N GLY A 76 3.33 -19.69 12.82
CA GLY A 76 4.73 -19.97 12.45
C GLY A 76 5.50 -18.75 11.96
N LEU A 77 5.04 -17.52 12.24
CA LEU A 77 5.59 -16.30 11.65
C LEU A 77 7.07 -16.10 11.97
N PHE A 78 7.51 -16.46 13.18
CA PHE A 78 8.92 -16.34 13.59
C PHE A 78 9.86 -17.30 12.84
N ASN A 79 9.33 -18.30 12.12
CA ASN A 79 10.12 -19.23 11.32
C ASN A 79 10.21 -18.80 9.85
N GLY A 80 9.27 -17.98 9.37
CA GLY A 80 9.18 -17.60 7.95
C GLY A 80 9.35 -16.10 7.67
N VAL A 81 9.41 -15.28 8.71
CA VAL A 81 9.58 -13.83 8.63
C VAL A 81 10.60 -13.38 9.67
N GLU A 82 11.61 -12.64 9.24
CA GLU A 82 12.63 -12.07 10.11
C GLU A 82 12.16 -10.71 10.66
N PHE A 83 12.10 -10.60 11.99
CA PHE A 83 11.78 -9.36 12.70
C PHE A 83 13.06 -8.76 13.26
N ILE A 84 13.33 -7.50 12.91
CA ILE A 84 14.50 -6.76 13.36
C ILE A 84 14.05 -5.79 14.43
N LYS A 85 14.70 -5.86 15.59
CA LYS A 85 14.43 -4.93 16.68
C LYS A 85 14.99 -3.54 16.36
N ILE A 86 14.21 -2.52 16.67
CA ILE A 86 14.59 -1.11 16.49
C ILE A 86 15.38 -0.63 17.72
N PRO A 87 16.41 0.21 17.58
CA PRO A 87 17.35 0.47 18.68
C PRO A 87 16.80 1.38 19.80
N GLU A 88 15.91 2.31 19.46
CA GLU A 88 15.25 3.23 20.40
C GLU A 88 13.76 3.35 20.08
N LEU A 89 12.98 3.92 21.00
CA LEU A 89 11.56 4.15 20.73
C LEU A 89 11.38 5.34 19.77
N TYR A 90 12.05 6.46 20.04
CA TYR A 90 12.17 7.59 19.11
C TYR A 90 13.17 8.63 19.59
N HIS A 91 13.63 9.45 18.64
CA HIS A 91 14.33 10.70 18.87
C HIS A 91 13.41 11.90 18.58
N ILE A 92 13.23 12.78 19.56
CA ILE A 92 12.39 13.98 19.47
C ILE A 92 13.26 15.18 19.18
N ARG A 93 12.83 16.01 18.23
CA ARG A 93 13.44 17.31 17.90
C ARG A 93 12.38 18.40 17.92
N LYS A 94 12.62 19.47 18.67
CA LYS A 94 11.71 20.63 18.78
C LYS A 94 12.50 21.91 19.05
N GLY A 95 12.88 22.62 18.00
CA GLY A 95 13.75 23.79 18.15
C GLY A 95 15.09 23.39 18.76
N GLY A 96 15.45 23.94 19.92
CA GLY A 96 16.67 23.55 20.65
C GLY A 96 16.52 22.31 21.54
N PHE A 97 15.33 21.72 21.64
CA PHE A 97 15.09 20.53 22.45
C PHE A 97 15.34 19.26 21.62
N SER A 98 16.23 18.39 22.11
CA SER A 98 16.52 17.06 21.56
C SER A 98 16.45 16.03 22.68
N TYR A 99 15.75 14.92 22.45
CA TYR A 99 15.58 13.87 23.46
C TYR A 99 15.42 12.50 22.81
N VAL A 100 16.22 11.53 23.22
CA VAL A 100 16.09 10.13 22.78
C VAL A 100 15.46 9.34 23.92
N LEU A 101 14.31 8.72 23.65
CA LEU A 101 13.66 7.82 24.59
C LEU A 101 14.01 6.38 24.22
N PRO A 102 14.74 5.65 25.08
CA PRO A 102 14.93 4.22 24.89
C PRO A 102 13.64 3.46 25.23
N GLU A 103 13.70 2.13 25.18
CA GLU A 103 12.61 1.25 25.58
C GLU A 103 12.90 0.58 26.94
N GLY A 104 11.94 -0.22 27.40
CA GLY A 104 12.08 -1.11 28.53
C GLY A 104 12.33 -0.39 29.86
N LYS A 105 13.06 -1.09 30.73
CA LYS A 105 13.51 -0.58 32.03
C LYS A 105 14.34 0.70 31.90
N GLN A 106 15.13 0.81 30.81
CA GLN A 106 15.99 1.96 30.56
C GLN A 106 15.17 3.24 30.37
N ALA A 107 14.01 3.15 29.70
CA ALA A 107 13.10 4.28 29.54
C ALA A 107 12.67 4.85 30.89
N LYS A 108 12.22 3.98 31.80
CA LYS A 108 11.80 4.38 33.15
C LYS A 108 12.93 5.03 33.95
N GLU A 109 14.10 4.40 33.97
CA GLU A 109 15.28 4.89 34.71
C GLU A 109 15.75 6.26 34.20
N GLN A 110 15.79 6.42 32.88
CA GLN A 110 16.14 7.69 32.25
C GLN A 110 15.11 8.78 32.55
N LEU A 111 13.82 8.49 32.45
CA LEU A 111 12.77 9.49 32.76
C LEU A 111 12.83 9.95 34.21
N ILE A 112 13.06 9.04 35.17
CA ILE A 112 13.20 9.40 36.60
C ILE A 112 14.43 10.28 36.81
N ARG A 113 15.56 9.94 36.19
CA ARG A 113 16.81 10.72 36.29
C ARG A 113 16.64 12.13 35.72
N ASP A 114 15.99 12.24 34.57
CA ASP A 114 15.86 13.52 33.84
C ASP A 114 14.72 14.39 34.42
N PHE A 115 13.72 13.77 35.07
CA PHE A 115 12.56 14.44 35.69
C PHE A 115 12.34 13.97 37.15
N PRO A 116 13.27 14.21 38.08
CA PRO A 116 13.20 13.69 39.44
C PRO A 116 11.99 14.21 40.23
N LYS A 117 11.49 15.42 39.91
CA LYS A 117 10.28 15.98 40.52
C LYS A 117 9.00 15.24 40.13
N GLU A 118 9.04 14.43 39.06
CA GLU A 118 7.93 13.64 38.53
C GLU A 118 8.09 12.14 38.85
N GLU A 119 9.10 11.74 39.64
CA GLU A 119 9.44 10.33 39.91
C GLU A 119 8.22 9.49 40.32
N LYS A 120 7.39 10.01 41.22
CA LYS A 120 6.17 9.33 41.67
C LYS A 120 5.20 9.09 40.50
N SER A 121 4.94 10.12 39.70
CA SER A 121 4.02 10.03 38.56
C SER A 121 4.55 9.10 37.47
N ILE A 122 5.87 9.08 37.22
CA ILE A 122 6.52 8.15 36.30
C ILE A 122 6.36 6.72 36.81
N ASN A 123 6.65 6.46 38.09
CA ASN A 123 6.44 5.15 38.69
C ASN A 123 4.99 4.68 38.56
N ASP A 124 4.03 5.55 38.88
CA ASP A 124 2.60 5.26 38.79
C ASP A 124 2.17 4.94 37.35
N PHE A 125 2.75 5.61 36.34
CA PHE A 125 2.51 5.32 34.92
C PHE A 125 2.91 3.89 34.53
N PHE A 126 4.15 3.49 34.79
CA PHE A 126 4.62 2.13 34.49
C PHE A 126 3.87 1.06 35.28
N VAL A 127 3.60 1.30 36.57
CA VAL A 127 2.80 0.39 37.41
C VAL A 127 1.37 0.25 36.87
N THR A 128 0.78 1.32 36.34
CA THR A 128 -0.56 1.27 35.73
C THR A 128 -0.56 0.40 34.48
N ILE A 129 0.48 0.50 33.63
CA ILE A 129 0.65 -0.38 32.46
C ILE A 129 0.76 -1.84 32.90
N GLU A 130 1.65 -2.17 33.84
CA GLU A 130 1.84 -3.54 34.34
C GLU A 130 0.55 -4.14 34.91
N LYS A 131 -0.17 -3.38 35.74
CA LYS A 131 -1.46 -3.81 36.31
C LYS A 131 -2.51 -4.03 35.23
N LEU A 132 -2.57 -3.14 34.23
CA LEU A 132 -3.49 -3.28 33.11
C LEU A 132 -3.22 -4.56 32.31
N TYR A 133 -1.95 -4.82 31.98
CA TYR A 133 -1.53 -6.04 31.28
C TYR A 133 -1.89 -7.29 32.09
N LYS A 134 -1.59 -7.30 33.39
CA LYS A 134 -1.92 -8.40 34.29
C LYS A 134 -3.43 -8.67 34.33
N GLU A 135 -4.23 -7.63 34.54
CA GLU A 135 -5.69 -7.72 34.57
C GLU A 135 -6.26 -8.22 33.23
N MET A 136 -5.72 -7.77 32.09
CA MET A 136 -6.14 -8.22 30.76
C MET A 136 -5.79 -9.70 30.49
N HIS A 137 -4.62 -10.16 30.93
CA HIS A 137 -4.24 -11.58 30.83
C HIS A 137 -5.11 -12.48 31.70
N GLN A 138 -5.47 -12.02 32.90
CA GLN A 138 -6.34 -12.74 33.82
C GLN A 138 -7.81 -12.69 33.42
N MET A 139 -8.20 -11.75 32.56
CA MET A 139 -9.59 -11.57 32.16
C MET A 139 -10.17 -12.86 31.55
N PRO A 140 -11.32 -13.34 32.05
CA PRO A 140 -11.92 -14.58 31.58
C PRO A 140 -12.24 -14.52 30.10
N ARG A 141 -11.77 -15.51 29.33
CA ARG A 141 -12.02 -15.56 27.89
C ARG A 141 -13.49 -15.84 27.56
N SER A 142 -14.24 -16.49 28.47
CA SER A 142 -15.67 -16.79 28.29
C SER A 142 -16.53 -15.52 28.37
N LYS A 143 -17.35 -15.28 27.34
CA LYS A 143 -18.30 -14.15 27.32
C LYS A 143 -19.37 -14.27 28.41
N TRP A 144 -19.87 -15.48 28.66
CA TRP A 144 -20.87 -15.73 29.69
C TRP A 144 -20.30 -15.41 31.08
N PHE A 145 -19.10 -15.89 31.37
CA PHE A 145 -18.45 -15.61 32.65
C PHE A 145 -18.14 -14.13 32.83
N ARG A 146 -17.68 -13.44 31.76
CA ARG A 146 -17.53 -11.97 31.78
C ARG A 146 -18.82 -11.24 32.08
N ARG A 147 -19.96 -11.71 31.55
CA ARG A 147 -21.28 -11.12 31.83
C ARG A 147 -21.71 -11.37 33.27
N LEU A 148 -21.45 -12.57 33.80
CA LEU A 148 -21.74 -12.94 35.18
C LEU A 148 -20.99 -12.03 36.18
N ILE A 149 -19.70 -11.81 35.94
CA ILE A 149 -18.87 -10.98 36.82
C ILE A 149 -18.94 -9.48 36.52
N HIS A 150 -19.72 -9.05 35.51
CA HIS A 150 -19.77 -7.65 35.08
C HIS A 150 -20.02 -6.64 36.22
N PRO A 151 -20.97 -6.87 37.16
CA PRO A 151 -21.17 -5.96 38.30
C PRO A 151 -19.96 -5.86 39.23
N LEU A 152 -19.16 -6.92 39.30
CA LEU A 152 -17.95 -7.02 40.13
C LEU A 152 -16.70 -6.55 39.39
N MET A 153 -16.78 -6.18 38.11
CA MET A 153 -15.62 -5.75 37.32
C MET A 153 -14.83 -4.61 37.96
N PRO A 154 -15.44 -3.57 38.56
CA PRO A 154 -14.70 -2.52 39.25
C PRO A 154 -13.89 -3.04 40.45
N LEU A 155 -14.30 -4.15 41.06
CA LEU A 155 -13.62 -4.77 42.20
C LEU A 155 -12.55 -5.78 41.74
N LEU A 156 -12.85 -6.61 40.75
CA LEU A 156 -11.97 -7.67 40.25
C LEU A 156 -10.88 -7.15 39.29
N TYR A 157 -11.20 -6.14 38.49
CA TYR A 157 -10.33 -5.53 37.47
C TYR A 157 -10.40 -4.00 37.56
N PRO A 158 -9.98 -3.42 38.70
CA PRO A 158 -10.12 -1.99 38.97
C PRO A 158 -9.37 -1.11 37.97
N THR A 159 -8.20 -1.56 37.49
CA THR A 159 -7.39 -0.80 36.53
C THR A 159 -8.12 -0.72 35.19
N ILE A 160 -8.66 -1.83 34.67
CA ILE A 160 -9.47 -1.85 33.45
C ILE A 160 -10.71 -0.97 33.60
N ALA A 161 -11.43 -1.08 34.71
CA ALA A 161 -12.64 -0.29 34.95
C ALA A 161 -12.36 1.22 34.99
N ARG A 162 -11.23 1.63 35.57
CA ARG A 162 -10.80 3.03 35.64
C ARG A 162 -10.33 3.54 34.28
N THR A 163 -9.42 2.83 33.61
CA THR A 163 -8.81 3.29 32.35
C THR A 163 -9.78 3.31 31.18
N SER A 164 -10.81 2.46 31.21
CA SER A 164 -11.87 2.45 30.18
C SER A 164 -12.76 3.69 30.17
N ARG A 165 -12.66 4.57 31.19
CA ARG A 165 -13.53 5.74 31.37
C ARG A 165 -12.80 7.08 31.22
N LEU A 166 -11.51 7.05 30.93
CA LEU A 166 -10.66 8.24 30.85
C LEU A 166 -10.03 8.36 29.48
N THR A 167 -9.75 9.60 29.09
CA THR A 167 -8.95 9.86 27.90
C THR A 167 -7.46 9.89 28.25
N ALA A 168 -6.61 9.64 27.26
CA ALA A 168 -5.16 9.70 27.46
C ALA A 168 -4.73 11.12 27.86
N GLY A 169 -5.25 12.14 27.18
CA GLY A 169 -4.97 13.55 27.44
C GLY A 169 -5.35 13.98 28.86
N GLU A 170 -6.59 13.71 29.29
CA GLU A 170 -7.05 14.05 30.65
C GLU A 170 -6.21 13.37 31.74
N TRP A 171 -5.84 12.10 31.52
CA TRP A 171 -5.05 11.36 32.49
C TRP A 171 -3.62 11.91 32.56
N LEU A 172 -2.98 12.16 31.41
CA LEU A 172 -1.62 12.70 31.36
C LEU A 172 -1.55 14.09 31.99
N ASP A 173 -2.46 15.01 31.64
CA ASP A 173 -2.53 16.36 32.22
C ASP A 173 -2.74 16.35 33.74
N LYS A 174 -3.46 15.35 34.25
CA LYS A 174 -3.67 15.20 35.69
C LYS A 174 -2.45 14.68 36.44
N HIS A 175 -1.66 13.79 35.83
CA HIS A 175 -0.57 13.09 36.52
C HIS A 175 0.79 13.76 36.33
N PHE A 176 1.01 14.48 35.23
CA PHE A 176 2.30 15.12 34.92
C PHE A 176 2.17 16.62 34.81
N LYS A 177 3.07 17.36 35.47
CA LYS A 177 3.12 18.83 35.45
C LYS A 177 4.09 19.35 34.39
N ASP A 178 5.21 18.66 34.15
CA ASP A 178 6.18 19.06 33.14
C ASP A 178 5.69 18.74 31.70
N GLU A 179 5.45 19.78 30.90
CA GLU A 179 5.00 19.65 29.50
C GLU A 179 6.02 18.94 28.61
N ARG A 180 7.33 19.00 28.94
CA ARG A 180 8.37 18.29 28.19
C ARG A 180 8.25 16.79 28.41
N LEU A 181 7.99 16.36 29.65
CA LEU A 181 7.75 14.95 29.96
C LEU A 181 6.49 14.43 29.26
N LYS A 182 5.39 15.20 29.26
CA LYS A 182 4.19 14.84 28.50
C LYS A 182 4.49 14.70 27.01
N THR A 183 5.22 15.66 26.42
CA THR A 183 5.67 15.61 25.03
C THR A 183 6.50 14.36 24.75
N ILE A 184 7.42 14.01 25.65
CA ILE A 184 8.24 12.80 25.53
C ILE A 184 7.34 11.56 25.50
N LEU A 185 6.42 11.40 26.46
CA LEU A 185 5.57 10.22 26.57
C LEU A 185 4.56 10.06 25.41
N THR A 186 4.31 11.10 24.63
CA THR A 186 3.30 11.13 23.57
C THR A 186 3.87 11.42 22.18
N ALA A 187 5.18 11.38 21.98
CA ALA A 187 5.77 11.74 20.68
C ALA A 187 5.29 10.85 19.52
N ASN A 188 4.89 9.62 19.81
CA ASN A 188 4.32 8.66 18.86
C ASN A 188 2.78 8.69 18.79
N MET A 189 2.11 9.78 19.21
CA MET A 189 0.64 9.86 19.23
C MET A 189 0.01 9.55 17.86
N CYS A 190 0.65 9.98 16.76
CA CYS A 190 0.20 9.76 15.39
C CYS A 190 0.08 8.28 14.99
N TYR A 191 0.62 7.36 15.78
CA TYR A 191 0.45 5.92 15.59
C TYR A 191 -0.98 5.47 15.91
N TYR A 192 -1.70 6.27 16.70
CA TYR A 192 -3.01 5.93 17.25
C TYR A 192 -4.08 6.95 16.82
N THR A 193 -3.76 8.24 16.87
CA THR A 193 -4.70 9.35 16.71
C THR A 193 -3.99 10.70 16.51
N ASP A 194 -4.79 11.72 16.22
CA ASP A 194 -4.47 13.15 16.22
C ASP A 194 -4.79 13.89 17.55
N ASP A 195 -5.80 13.41 18.29
CA ASP A 195 -6.33 14.08 19.48
C ASP A 195 -6.23 13.21 20.76
N PRO A 196 -5.27 13.49 21.68
CA PRO A 196 -5.12 12.72 22.92
C PRO A 196 -6.32 12.85 23.87
N PHE A 197 -7.10 13.93 23.79
CA PHE A 197 -8.31 14.14 24.60
C PHE A 197 -9.54 13.43 24.03
N ASN A 198 -9.39 12.76 22.88
CA ASN A 198 -10.38 11.86 22.33
C ASN A 198 -9.90 10.40 22.37
N LEU A 199 -8.64 10.13 22.69
CA LEU A 199 -8.07 8.77 22.77
C LEU A 199 -8.46 8.06 24.07
N SER A 200 -8.96 6.83 23.98
CA SER A 200 -9.15 5.98 25.16
C SER A 200 -7.83 5.73 25.89
N LEU A 201 -7.75 6.02 27.19
CA LEU A 201 -6.57 5.75 28.00
C LEU A 201 -6.23 4.26 28.01
N MET A 202 -7.24 3.37 28.08
CA MET A 202 -7.00 1.93 28.02
C MET A 202 -6.33 1.52 26.72
N TYR A 203 -6.81 2.03 25.57
CA TYR A 203 -6.20 1.73 24.27
C TYR A 203 -4.76 2.25 24.21
N PHE A 204 -4.54 3.49 24.64
CA PHE A 204 -3.21 4.11 24.71
C PHE A 204 -2.24 3.29 25.57
N LEU A 205 -2.60 2.95 26.81
CA LEU A 205 -1.70 2.23 27.71
C LEU A 205 -1.40 0.80 27.26
N VAL A 206 -2.33 0.13 26.56
CA VAL A 206 -2.07 -1.18 25.97
C VAL A 206 -1.02 -1.06 24.86
N ALA A 207 -1.24 -0.16 23.89
CA ALA A 207 -0.32 0.02 22.78
C ALA A 207 1.03 0.58 23.24
N GLN A 208 1.02 1.66 24.04
CA GLN A 208 2.21 2.28 24.59
C GLN A 208 2.99 1.33 25.50
N GLY A 209 2.29 0.49 26.28
CA GLY A 209 2.93 -0.54 27.10
C GLY A 209 3.63 -1.62 26.28
N SER A 210 3.10 -1.96 25.10
CA SER A 210 3.75 -2.93 24.20
C SER A 210 5.07 -2.36 23.67
N TYR A 211 5.06 -1.11 23.22
CA TYR A 211 6.28 -0.37 22.84
C TYR A 211 7.27 -0.21 23.99
N LEU A 212 6.81 0.22 25.17
CA LEU A 212 7.69 0.45 26.31
C LEU A 212 8.25 -0.84 26.89
N ASN A 213 7.58 -1.99 26.76
CA ASN A 213 8.09 -3.26 27.30
C ASN A 213 8.91 -4.07 26.30
N GLY A 214 8.54 -4.04 25.02
CA GLY A 214 9.16 -4.87 23.99
C GLY A 214 9.88 -4.12 22.87
N GLY A 215 9.66 -2.81 22.74
CA GLY A 215 10.25 -2.02 21.67
C GLY A 215 9.45 -1.99 20.38
N GLY A 216 10.03 -1.33 19.38
CA GLY A 216 9.61 -1.41 17.99
C GLY A 216 10.33 -2.55 17.25
N HIS A 217 9.63 -3.19 16.32
CA HIS A 217 10.20 -4.19 15.42
C HIS A 217 9.82 -3.90 13.97
N PHE A 218 10.76 -4.11 13.05
CA PHE A 218 10.55 -4.02 11.62
C PHE A 218 10.59 -5.39 10.97
N VAL A 219 9.84 -5.59 9.88
CA VAL A 219 9.88 -6.81 9.08
C VAL A 219 10.97 -6.67 8.03
N LYS A 220 12.02 -7.48 8.09
CA LYS A 220 13.10 -7.43 7.09
C LYS A 220 12.54 -7.67 5.68
N GLY A 221 12.94 -6.81 4.73
CA GLY A 221 12.40 -6.82 3.37
C GLY A 221 11.03 -6.15 3.23
N GLY A 222 10.53 -5.50 4.30
CA GLY A 222 9.26 -4.78 4.32
C GLY A 222 8.04 -5.65 4.60
N SER A 223 6.91 -4.98 4.83
CA SER A 223 5.63 -5.59 5.20
C SER A 223 5.06 -6.54 4.14
N GLN A 224 5.48 -6.40 2.88
CA GLN A 224 5.12 -7.35 1.82
C GLN A 224 5.59 -8.78 2.16
N ALA A 225 6.74 -8.95 2.84
CA ALA A 225 7.21 -10.26 3.25
C ALA A 225 6.25 -10.95 4.23
N LEU A 226 5.71 -10.19 5.19
CA LEU A 226 4.68 -10.66 6.12
C LEU A 226 3.40 -11.08 5.38
N SER A 227 2.92 -10.25 4.46
CA SER A 227 1.72 -10.55 3.67
C SER A 227 1.92 -11.79 2.77
N ASN A 228 3.07 -11.89 2.11
CA ASN A 228 3.42 -13.04 1.28
C ASN A 228 3.47 -14.34 2.08
N TYR A 229 4.05 -14.32 3.29
CA TYR A 229 4.06 -15.48 4.17
C TYR A 229 2.65 -15.94 4.54
N LEU A 230 1.75 -15.02 4.90
CA LEU A 230 0.36 -15.37 5.22
C LEU A 230 -0.40 -15.92 4.00
N VAL A 231 -0.17 -15.37 2.80
CA VAL A 231 -0.71 -15.90 1.55
C VAL A 231 -0.21 -17.33 1.31
N HIS A 232 1.11 -17.54 1.42
CA HIS A 232 1.72 -18.86 1.28
C HIS A 232 1.11 -19.87 2.28
N LEU A 233 0.93 -19.48 3.54
CA LEU A 233 0.34 -20.35 4.56
C LEU A 233 -1.09 -20.76 4.22
N ILE A 234 -1.91 -19.85 3.68
CA ILE A 234 -3.27 -20.15 3.20
C ILE A 234 -3.22 -21.17 2.06
N GLU A 235 -2.38 -20.94 1.05
CA GLU A 235 -2.30 -21.78 -0.14
C GLU A 235 -1.72 -23.16 0.16
N GLN A 236 -0.69 -23.24 1.02
CA GLN A 236 -0.08 -24.48 1.49
C GLN A 236 -1.10 -25.38 2.20
N HIS A 237 -2.07 -24.80 2.91
CA HIS A 237 -3.14 -25.53 3.58
C HIS A 237 -4.41 -25.71 2.72
N GLY A 238 -4.28 -25.51 1.41
CA GLY A 238 -5.33 -25.79 0.42
C GLY A 238 -6.42 -24.73 0.33
N GLY A 239 -6.18 -23.53 0.85
CA GLY A 239 -6.92 -22.33 0.49
C GLY A 239 -6.46 -21.76 -0.85
N GLN A 240 -7.06 -20.65 -1.26
CA GLN A 240 -6.74 -19.94 -2.50
C GLN A 240 -6.80 -18.43 -2.26
N VAL A 241 -5.82 -17.69 -2.79
CA VAL A 241 -5.81 -16.22 -2.80
C VAL A 241 -5.88 -15.75 -4.26
N LEU A 242 -6.92 -14.99 -4.61
CA LEU A 242 -7.11 -14.44 -5.94
C LEU A 242 -7.03 -12.91 -5.91
N THR A 243 -5.94 -12.38 -6.44
CA THR A 243 -5.73 -10.93 -6.66
C THR A 243 -6.45 -10.44 -7.91
N GLY A 244 -6.65 -9.13 -8.05
CA GLY A 244 -7.38 -8.52 -9.16
C GLY A 244 -8.86 -8.91 -9.26
N LYS A 245 -9.48 -9.32 -8.15
CA LYS A 245 -10.90 -9.68 -8.05
C LYS A 245 -11.61 -8.73 -7.09
N TYR A 246 -12.43 -7.85 -7.65
CA TYR A 246 -13.23 -6.88 -6.90
C TYR A 246 -14.56 -7.51 -6.45
N ALA A 247 -14.71 -7.77 -5.16
CA ALA A 247 -15.97 -8.23 -4.59
C ALA A 247 -17.02 -7.11 -4.67
N LYS A 248 -18.11 -7.36 -5.41
CA LYS A 248 -19.16 -6.37 -5.69
C LYS A 248 -20.38 -6.54 -4.78
N GLU A 249 -20.76 -7.79 -4.51
CA GLU A 249 -21.98 -8.12 -3.77
C GLU A 249 -21.74 -9.27 -2.79
N ILE A 250 -22.41 -9.22 -1.64
CA ILE A 250 -22.52 -10.34 -0.71
C ILE A 250 -23.89 -10.99 -0.95
N LEU A 251 -23.87 -12.28 -1.29
CA LEU A 251 -25.08 -13.05 -1.59
C LEU A 251 -25.76 -13.44 -0.26
N ILE A 252 -27.06 -13.10 -0.14
CA ILE A 252 -27.86 -13.32 1.08
C ILE A 252 -29.05 -14.23 0.78
N GLU A 253 -29.27 -15.24 1.64
CA GLU A 253 -30.48 -16.06 1.68
C GLU A 253 -30.98 -16.16 3.12
N ASN A 254 -32.26 -15.90 3.38
CA ASN A 254 -32.86 -16.01 4.72
C ASN A 254 -32.05 -15.25 5.81
N ASN A 255 -31.59 -14.04 5.49
CA ASN A 255 -30.72 -13.21 6.33
C ASN A 255 -29.40 -13.91 6.77
N ARG A 256 -28.86 -14.75 5.89
CA ARG A 256 -27.58 -15.46 6.05
C ARG A 256 -26.71 -15.19 4.83
N ALA A 257 -25.44 -14.84 5.04
CA ALA A 257 -24.47 -14.77 3.96
C ALA A 257 -24.18 -16.17 3.43
N VAL A 258 -24.24 -16.32 2.10
CA VAL A 258 -24.07 -17.60 1.41
C VAL A 258 -23.00 -17.58 0.32
N GLY A 259 -22.44 -16.41 0.03
CA GLY A 259 -21.47 -16.26 -1.04
C GLY A 259 -21.12 -14.81 -1.34
N VAL A 260 -20.33 -14.63 -2.39
CA VAL A 260 -19.88 -13.34 -2.90
C VAL A 260 -19.98 -13.35 -4.42
N ALA A 261 -20.37 -12.24 -5.01
CA ALA A 261 -20.21 -12.00 -6.43
C ALA A 261 -19.03 -11.04 -6.65
N TYR A 262 -18.11 -11.38 -7.55
CA TYR A 262 -16.92 -10.56 -7.84
C TYR A 262 -16.73 -10.33 -9.34
N GLN A 263 -16.09 -9.22 -9.66
CA GLN A 263 -15.71 -8.82 -11.02
C GLN A 263 -14.19 -8.79 -11.14
N ASP A 264 -13.66 -9.05 -12.34
CA ASP A 264 -12.24 -8.78 -12.59
C ASP A 264 -11.97 -7.27 -12.52
N THR A 265 -10.96 -6.86 -11.75
CA THR A 265 -10.66 -5.46 -11.51
C THR A 265 -10.18 -4.75 -12.78
N PHE A 266 -9.42 -5.45 -13.62
CA PHE A 266 -8.70 -4.86 -14.76
C PHE A 266 -9.49 -5.03 -16.05
N ASN A 267 -10.07 -6.22 -16.27
CA ASN A 267 -10.92 -6.47 -17.43
C ASN A 267 -12.41 -6.57 -17.03
N ARG A 268 -13.05 -5.42 -16.92
CA ARG A 268 -14.46 -5.31 -16.53
C ARG A 268 -15.45 -5.84 -17.58
N THR A 269 -14.99 -6.20 -18.77
CA THR A 269 -15.84 -6.87 -19.79
C THR A 269 -16.12 -8.33 -19.44
N ILE A 270 -15.31 -8.93 -18.55
CA ILE A 270 -15.57 -10.27 -18.02
C ILE A 270 -16.80 -10.20 -17.11
N PRO A 271 -17.83 -11.04 -17.35
CA PRO A 271 -19.01 -11.09 -16.50
C PRO A 271 -18.67 -11.39 -15.04
N MET A 272 -19.48 -10.85 -14.14
CA MET A 272 -19.36 -11.12 -12.72
C MET A 272 -19.54 -12.62 -12.43
N GLU A 273 -18.70 -13.16 -11.56
CA GLU A 273 -18.77 -14.55 -11.12
C GLU A 273 -19.34 -14.62 -9.70
N LYS A 274 -20.14 -15.66 -9.44
CA LYS A 274 -20.73 -15.94 -8.12
C LYS A 274 -20.06 -17.15 -7.50
N VAL A 275 -19.60 -17.00 -6.27
CA VAL A 275 -18.97 -18.07 -5.48
C VAL A 275 -19.68 -18.22 -4.14
N TYR A 276 -19.80 -19.46 -3.65
CA TYR A 276 -20.65 -19.80 -2.52
C TYR A 276 -19.86 -20.44 -1.38
N ALA A 277 -20.21 -20.08 -0.14
CA ALA A 277 -19.56 -20.58 1.06
C ALA A 277 -20.51 -20.74 2.26
N ASP A 278 -20.03 -21.36 3.34
CA ASP A 278 -20.73 -21.37 4.62
C ASP A 278 -20.78 -19.99 5.26
N THR A 279 -19.67 -19.25 5.14
CA THR A 279 -19.48 -17.94 5.75
C THR A 279 -18.79 -16.95 4.82
N VAL A 280 -18.99 -15.67 5.10
CA VAL A 280 -18.24 -14.57 4.49
C VAL A 280 -17.53 -13.78 5.59
N ILE A 281 -16.26 -13.48 5.40
CA ILE A 281 -15.49 -12.56 6.25
C ILE A 281 -15.20 -11.31 5.43
N ALA A 282 -15.64 -10.16 5.90
CA ALA A 282 -15.28 -8.89 5.31
C ALA A 282 -14.07 -8.29 6.04
N ASN A 283 -12.94 -8.21 5.34
CA ASN A 283 -11.82 -7.36 5.74
C ASN A 283 -11.95 -5.93 5.16
N ALA A 284 -12.83 -5.72 4.18
CA ALA A 284 -13.21 -4.40 3.71
C ALA A 284 -13.83 -3.52 4.81
N ALA A 285 -13.75 -2.20 4.65
CA ALA A 285 -14.38 -1.23 5.54
C ALA A 285 -15.90 -1.46 5.65
N GLN A 286 -16.46 -1.41 6.86
CA GLN A 286 -17.89 -1.67 7.07
C GLN A 286 -18.83 -0.76 6.26
N PRO A 287 -18.53 0.54 6.03
CA PRO A 287 -19.32 1.37 5.13
C PRO A 287 -19.38 0.81 3.70
N ASN A 288 -18.27 0.27 3.19
CA ASN A 288 -18.24 -0.34 1.86
C ASN A 288 -18.99 -1.68 1.85
N VAL A 289 -18.87 -2.47 2.92
CA VAL A 289 -19.61 -3.73 3.06
C VAL A 289 -21.12 -3.48 3.08
N ALA A 290 -21.58 -2.39 3.69
CA ALA A 290 -23.00 -2.02 3.65
C ALA A 290 -23.50 -1.87 2.20
N GLN A 291 -22.69 -1.26 1.32
CA GLN A 291 -23.00 -1.12 -0.11
C GLN A 291 -22.95 -2.44 -0.90
N MET A 292 -22.35 -3.49 -0.34
CA MET A 292 -22.34 -4.84 -0.93
C MET A 292 -23.56 -5.66 -0.51
N LEU A 293 -24.38 -5.18 0.43
CA LEU A 293 -25.54 -5.89 0.97
C LEU A 293 -26.84 -5.41 0.31
N PRO A 294 -27.82 -6.30 0.09
CA PRO A 294 -29.16 -5.89 -0.32
C PRO A 294 -29.93 -5.24 0.84
N GLU A 295 -31.06 -4.60 0.54
CA GLU A 295 -32.03 -4.19 1.57
C GLU A 295 -32.82 -5.40 2.12
N PRO A 296 -33.18 -5.42 3.42
CA PRO A 296 -32.97 -4.37 4.43
C PRO A 296 -31.60 -4.39 5.16
N GLN A 297 -30.69 -5.31 4.79
CA GLN A 297 -29.42 -5.52 5.50
C GLN A 297 -28.46 -4.34 5.35
N CYS A 298 -28.44 -3.69 4.18
CA CYS A 298 -27.69 -2.46 3.93
C CYS A 298 -28.05 -1.38 4.96
N SER A 299 -29.32 -0.98 5.02
CA SER A 299 -29.82 0.01 5.97
C SER A 299 -29.58 -0.40 7.43
N ALA A 300 -29.72 -1.69 7.75
CA ALA A 300 -29.45 -2.20 9.09
C ALA A 300 -27.98 -2.03 9.51
N LEU A 301 -27.02 -2.29 8.61
CA LEU A 301 -25.60 -2.11 8.89
C LEU A 301 -25.25 -0.62 8.97
N GLN A 302 -25.72 0.20 8.03
CA GLN A 302 -25.51 1.66 8.04
C GLN A 302 -26.02 2.28 9.34
N LYS A 303 -27.22 1.90 9.79
CA LYS A 303 -27.79 2.40 11.06
C LYS A 303 -26.93 2.02 12.28
N ARG A 304 -26.34 0.83 12.30
CA ARG A 304 -25.46 0.38 13.40
C ARG A 304 -24.17 1.17 13.46
N ILE A 305 -23.55 1.41 12.30
CA ILE A 305 -22.24 2.07 12.21
C ILE A 305 -22.32 3.59 12.06
N GLY A 306 -23.49 4.17 11.78
CA GLY A 306 -23.64 5.59 11.42
C GLY A 306 -23.24 6.60 12.50
N LYS A 307 -23.06 6.15 13.75
CA LYS A 307 -22.52 6.99 14.85
C LYS A 307 -21.00 6.92 14.97
N LEU A 308 -20.34 6.03 14.22
CA LEU A 308 -18.90 5.82 14.29
C LEU A 308 -18.18 6.78 13.35
N ARG A 309 -17.22 7.52 13.90
CA ARG A 309 -16.35 8.42 13.15
C ARG A 309 -15.08 7.72 12.68
N PRO A 310 -14.69 7.86 11.40
CA PRO A 310 -13.37 7.45 10.90
C PRO A 310 -12.26 8.18 11.64
N ALA A 311 -11.11 7.52 11.81
CA ALA A 311 -9.88 8.13 12.30
C ALA A 311 -9.27 9.10 11.26
N CYS A 312 -8.31 9.92 11.69
CA CYS A 312 -7.50 10.71 10.77
C CYS A 312 -6.78 9.82 9.74
N SER A 313 -6.31 10.45 8.67
CA SER A 313 -5.47 9.81 7.67
C SER A 313 -4.01 10.24 7.85
N LEU A 314 -3.18 9.86 6.89
CA LEU A 314 -1.75 10.12 6.87
C LEU A 314 -1.34 10.67 5.51
N LEU A 315 -0.32 11.50 5.52
CA LEU A 315 0.48 11.86 4.37
C LEU A 315 1.88 11.27 4.55
N SER A 316 2.42 10.70 3.46
CA SER A 316 3.77 10.14 3.44
C SER A 316 4.57 10.72 2.27
N VAL A 317 5.85 11.02 2.51
CA VAL A 317 6.83 11.32 1.46
C VAL A 317 7.89 10.23 1.49
N TYR A 318 7.92 9.39 0.46
CA TYR A 318 8.90 8.33 0.30
C TYR A 318 10.18 8.92 -0.29
N LEU A 319 11.33 8.65 0.32
CA LEU A 319 12.61 9.29 -0.01
C LEU A 319 13.69 8.24 -0.25
N GLY A 320 14.28 8.24 -1.45
CA GLY A 320 15.42 7.41 -1.80
C GLY A 320 16.70 8.23 -1.89
N PHE A 321 17.71 7.86 -1.13
CA PHE A 321 19.00 8.55 -1.07
C PHE A 321 20.13 7.69 -1.62
N ASN A 322 21.09 8.31 -2.31
CA ASN A 322 22.25 7.64 -2.87
C ASN A 322 23.47 7.56 -1.93
N ILE A 323 23.23 7.72 -0.61
CA ILE A 323 24.22 7.62 0.47
C ILE A 323 23.61 6.87 1.66
N ASP A 324 24.45 6.37 2.57
CA ASP A 324 24.05 6.03 3.92
C ASP A 324 23.81 7.31 4.75
N LEU A 325 22.56 7.57 5.13
CA LEU A 325 22.19 8.80 5.87
C LEU A 325 22.87 8.90 7.25
N ARG A 326 23.42 7.82 7.79
CA ARG A 326 24.20 7.87 9.04
C ARG A 326 25.46 8.71 8.88
N GLU A 327 26.01 8.79 7.67
CA GLU A 327 27.15 9.67 7.35
C GLU A 327 26.80 11.16 7.48
N LEU A 328 25.51 11.51 7.41
CA LEU A 328 24.99 12.86 7.60
C LEU A 328 24.46 13.10 9.04
N GLY A 329 24.69 12.16 9.96
CA GLY A 329 24.23 12.26 11.34
C GLY A 329 22.78 11.87 11.58
N VAL A 330 22.09 11.26 10.60
CA VAL A 330 20.75 10.68 10.79
C VAL A 330 20.88 9.28 11.40
N THR A 331 21.36 9.20 12.63
CA THR A 331 21.70 7.92 13.29
C THR A 331 20.52 7.25 14.02
N HIS A 332 19.41 7.98 14.18
CA HIS A 332 18.20 7.49 14.85
C HIS A 332 17.17 6.99 13.84
N TYR A 333 16.48 5.90 14.19
CA TYR A 333 15.51 5.25 13.33
C TYR A 333 14.27 6.13 13.12
N SER A 334 13.63 6.55 14.21
CA SER A 334 12.41 7.38 14.19
C SER A 334 12.72 8.78 14.74
N ASN A 335 12.67 9.79 13.87
CA ASN A 335 12.96 11.19 14.21
C ASN A 335 11.67 12.00 14.21
N VAL A 336 11.09 12.23 15.38
CA VAL A 336 9.86 13.01 15.57
C VAL A 336 10.21 14.50 15.64
N ILE A 337 9.94 15.23 14.56
CA ILE A 337 10.18 16.67 14.44
C ILE A 337 8.88 17.41 14.75
N LEU A 338 8.83 17.98 15.96
CA LEU A 338 7.64 18.63 16.48
C LEU A 338 7.55 20.09 16.05
N ASN A 339 6.31 20.55 15.88
CA ASN A 339 6.00 21.95 15.71
C ASN A 339 6.54 22.76 16.90
N LYS A 340 7.34 23.79 16.60
CA LYS A 340 7.96 24.65 17.62
C LYS A 340 6.94 25.44 18.42
N ALA A 341 5.76 25.73 17.84
CA ALA A 341 4.69 26.48 18.48
C ALA A 341 3.83 25.63 19.43
N LEU A 342 3.95 24.29 19.39
CA LEU A 342 3.21 23.39 20.27
C LEU A 342 3.63 23.64 21.73
N LYS A 343 2.68 23.90 22.64
CA LYS A 343 2.98 24.21 24.05
C LYS A 343 2.53 23.10 25.00
N SER A 344 1.45 22.40 24.65
CA SER A 344 0.85 21.37 25.49
C SER A 344 0.19 20.28 24.64
N LEU A 345 -0.28 19.21 25.29
CA LEU A 345 -1.05 18.14 24.64
C LEU A 345 -2.32 18.64 23.93
N LYS A 346 -2.90 19.76 24.39
CA LYS A 346 -4.14 20.32 23.83
C LYS A 346 -3.95 20.84 22.40
N ASP A 347 -2.73 21.22 22.05
CA ASP A 347 -2.41 21.80 20.76
C ASP A 347 -2.21 20.73 19.68
N MET A 348 -2.10 19.43 20.04
CA MET A 348 -1.78 18.34 19.10
C MET A 348 -2.81 18.18 17.99
N LYS A 349 -4.09 18.39 18.31
CA LYS A 349 -5.17 18.31 17.33
C LYS A 349 -5.08 19.42 16.29
N ASP A 350 -4.82 20.64 16.74
CA ASP A 350 -4.71 21.82 15.87
C ASP A 350 -3.41 21.77 15.06
N ASP A 351 -2.37 21.11 15.59
CA ASP A 351 -1.12 20.88 14.85
C ASP A 351 -1.34 20.08 13.56
N ALA A 352 -2.26 19.11 13.56
CA ALA A 352 -2.62 18.35 12.35
C ALA A 352 -3.18 19.23 11.22
N HIS A 353 -3.63 20.46 11.52
CA HIS A 353 -4.11 21.45 10.55
C HIS A 353 -3.16 22.65 10.40
N SER A 354 -2.04 22.68 11.12
CA SER A 354 -1.05 23.74 10.99
C SER A 354 -0.44 23.78 9.58
N PRO A 355 0.08 24.95 9.13
CA PRO A 355 0.78 25.04 7.85
C PRO A 355 1.90 24.01 7.74
N TRP A 356 2.12 23.48 6.54
CA TRP A 356 3.17 22.49 6.28
C TRP A 356 4.59 22.96 6.66
N SER A 357 4.80 24.28 6.73
CA SER A 357 6.04 24.90 7.21
C SER A 357 6.32 24.67 8.70
N GLU A 358 5.31 24.29 9.48
CA GLU A 358 5.36 24.22 10.95
C GLU A 358 4.90 22.86 11.51
N ARG A 359 3.87 22.24 10.89
CA ARG A 359 3.23 20.98 11.31
C ARG A 359 4.21 19.90 11.77
N SER A 360 3.94 19.20 12.87
CA SER A 360 4.84 18.10 13.28
C SER A 360 4.87 16.98 12.25
N PHE A 361 6.03 16.35 12.05
CA PHE A 361 6.16 15.15 11.23
C PHE A 361 7.22 14.21 11.80
N THR A 362 7.14 12.92 11.44
CA THR A 362 8.18 11.94 11.74
C THR A 362 8.99 11.67 10.49
N PHE A 363 10.32 11.66 10.61
CA PHE A 363 11.21 11.16 9.57
C PHE A 363 11.84 9.85 10.02
N VAL A 364 11.53 8.79 9.29
CA VAL A 364 12.05 7.43 9.52
C VAL A 364 13.26 7.22 8.63
N ASN A 365 14.39 6.83 9.21
CA ASN A 365 15.56 6.35 8.49
C ASN A 365 15.65 4.82 8.63
N TYR A 366 15.18 4.09 7.61
CA TYR A 366 15.23 2.63 7.61
C TYR A 366 16.67 2.09 7.49
N GLY A 367 17.65 2.91 7.08
CA GLY A 367 19.06 2.53 6.99
C GLY A 367 19.76 2.36 8.35
N VAL A 368 19.13 2.75 9.46
CA VAL A 368 19.65 2.50 10.82
C VAL A 368 19.64 1.01 11.17
N ILE A 369 18.76 0.25 10.55
CA ILE A 369 18.64 -1.21 10.71
C ILE A 369 18.88 -1.91 9.37
N ASP A 370 19.04 -3.23 9.39
CA ASP A 370 19.12 -4.04 8.15
C ASP A 370 17.74 -4.25 7.52
N ALA A 371 17.02 -3.16 7.20
CA ALA A 371 15.65 -3.21 6.70
C ALA A 371 15.52 -3.92 5.34
N GLN A 372 16.61 -4.03 4.58
CA GLN A 372 16.66 -4.61 3.23
C GLN A 372 15.65 -3.97 2.27
N LEU A 373 15.61 -2.63 2.23
CA LEU A 373 14.74 -1.84 1.35
C LEU A 373 15.49 -1.16 0.20
N CYS A 374 16.83 -1.12 0.25
CA CYS A 374 17.68 -0.60 -0.81
C CYS A 374 19.06 -1.28 -0.79
N PRO A 375 19.88 -1.11 -1.85
CA PRO A 375 21.25 -1.62 -1.88
C PRO A 375 22.13 -0.99 -0.78
N GLN A 376 23.24 -1.65 -0.45
CA GLN A 376 24.26 -1.10 0.43
C GLN A 376 24.81 0.23 -0.12
N GLY A 377 25.15 1.15 0.80
CA GLY A 377 25.59 2.50 0.46
C GLY A 377 24.47 3.46 0.04
N LYS A 378 23.21 3.00 -0.02
CA LYS A 378 22.02 3.83 -0.19
C LYS A 378 21.17 3.79 1.08
N SER A 379 20.23 4.74 1.19
CA SER A 379 19.26 4.78 2.28
C SER A 379 17.86 5.03 1.75
N PHE A 380 16.88 4.44 2.44
CA PHE A 380 15.47 4.72 2.24
C PHE A 380 14.90 5.34 3.51
N GLY A 381 14.12 6.40 3.35
CA GLY A 381 13.45 7.06 4.46
C GLY A 381 12.05 7.52 4.10
N VAL A 382 11.24 7.79 5.13
CA VAL A 382 9.87 8.25 4.95
C VAL A 382 9.59 9.40 5.90
N ILE A 383 9.09 10.51 5.35
CA ILE A 383 8.39 11.51 6.15
C ILE A 383 6.94 11.06 6.29
N CYS A 384 6.40 11.05 7.51
CA CYS A 384 5.00 10.73 7.78
C CYS A 384 4.37 11.76 8.73
N THR A 385 3.15 12.17 8.46
CA THR A 385 2.39 13.12 9.26
C THR A 385 0.89 12.86 9.16
N THR A 386 0.13 13.27 10.17
CA THR A 386 -1.33 13.29 10.15
C THR A 386 -1.85 14.19 9.03
N ASP A 387 -2.92 13.74 8.37
CA ASP A 387 -3.58 14.46 7.28
C ASP A 387 -5.04 14.02 7.09
N TYR A 388 -5.81 14.70 6.24
CA TYR A 388 -7.24 14.40 6.04
C TYR A 388 -7.63 14.38 4.56
N LEU A 389 -8.58 13.51 4.18
CA LEU A 389 -9.06 13.42 2.79
C LEU A 389 -9.72 14.72 2.31
N ALA A 390 -10.38 15.45 3.20
CA ALA A 390 -11.03 16.74 2.90
C ALA A 390 -10.05 17.77 2.30
N ASP A 391 -8.76 17.68 2.64
CA ASP A 391 -7.73 18.59 2.13
C ASP A 391 -7.32 18.30 0.67
N TRP A 392 -7.84 17.23 0.06
CA TRP A 392 -7.43 16.74 -1.26
C TRP A 392 -8.59 16.32 -2.19
N GLU A 393 -9.79 16.08 -1.66
CA GLU A 393 -10.86 15.43 -2.43
C GLU A 393 -11.45 16.31 -3.53
N GLU A 394 -11.58 17.62 -3.27
CA GLU A 394 -12.13 18.61 -4.20
C GLU A 394 -11.12 19.08 -5.28
N LEU A 395 -9.86 18.63 -5.21
CA LEU A 395 -8.84 19.01 -6.18
C LEU A 395 -8.95 18.20 -7.46
N ASP A 396 -8.92 18.89 -8.60
CA ASP A 396 -8.71 18.26 -9.90
C ASP A 396 -7.30 17.66 -10.01
N ASN A 397 -7.03 16.92 -11.10
CA ASN A 397 -5.74 16.25 -11.24
C ASN A 397 -4.55 17.21 -11.30
N LYS A 398 -4.71 18.41 -11.88
CA LYS A 398 -3.61 19.36 -12.04
C LYS A 398 -3.29 20.03 -10.70
N ASP A 399 -4.31 20.51 -10.00
CA ASP A 399 -4.16 21.16 -8.71
C ASP A 399 -3.71 20.16 -7.63
N TYR A 400 -4.20 18.92 -7.69
CA TYR A 400 -3.72 17.84 -6.83
C TYR A 400 -2.20 17.60 -6.98
N GLN A 401 -1.68 17.52 -8.21
CA GLN A 401 -0.23 17.35 -8.42
C GLN A 401 0.57 18.57 -7.98
N LYS A 402 0.04 19.78 -8.22
CA LYS A 402 0.68 21.03 -7.78
C LYS A 402 0.79 21.08 -6.26
N GLN A 403 -0.30 20.80 -5.54
CA GLN A 403 -0.32 20.80 -4.08
C GLN A 403 0.60 19.71 -3.50
N LYS A 404 0.63 18.50 -4.09
CA LYS A 404 1.58 17.45 -3.69
C LYS A 404 3.02 17.92 -3.77
N GLU A 405 3.37 18.62 -4.85
CA GLU A 405 4.72 19.14 -5.07
C GLU A 405 5.06 20.27 -4.08
N GLU A 406 4.12 21.18 -3.79
CA GLU A 406 4.28 22.22 -2.78
C GLU A 406 4.51 21.65 -1.38
N VAL A 407 3.72 20.63 -1.00
CA VAL A 407 3.89 19.91 0.28
C VAL A 407 5.24 19.20 0.33
N ALA A 408 5.62 18.46 -0.73
CA ALA A 408 6.89 17.77 -0.81
C ALA A 408 8.06 18.74 -0.59
N ARG A 409 8.11 19.83 -1.35
CA ARG A 409 9.18 20.85 -1.24
C ARG A 409 9.23 21.46 0.15
N THR A 410 8.07 21.76 0.74
CA THR A 410 8.02 22.35 2.08
C THR A 410 8.59 21.40 3.14
N LEU A 411 8.20 20.12 3.11
CA LEU A 411 8.68 19.12 4.06
C LEU A 411 10.16 18.76 3.83
N LEU A 412 10.60 18.67 2.58
CA LEU A 412 12.02 18.45 2.23
C LEU A 412 12.91 19.59 2.72
N ASN A 413 12.50 20.85 2.51
CA ASN A 413 13.22 22.02 2.99
C ASN A 413 13.29 22.06 4.53
N ARG A 414 12.26 21.54 5.22
CA ARG A 414 12.30 21.40 6.69
C ARG A 414 13.24 20.29 7.12
N LEU A 415 13.23 19.16 6.42
CA LEU A 415 14.17 18.07 6.68
C LEU A 415 15.62 18.52 6.50
N GLU A 416 15.92 19.30 5.47
CA GLU A 416 17.27 19.86 5.25
C GLU A 416 17.72 20.83 6.34
N LYS A 417 16.79 21.59 6.93
CA LYS A 417 17.10 22.44 8.09
C LYS A 417 17.49 21.62 9.33
N GLU A 418 16.91 20.43 9.50
CA GLU A 418 17.24 19.51 10.59
C GLU A 418 18.53 18.72 10.31
N TYR A 419 18.77 18.38 9.04
CA TYR A 419 19.91 17.63 8.54
C TYR A 419 20.52 18.33 7.31
N PRO A 420 21.45 19.28 7.51
CA PRO A 420 22.04 20.06 6.42
C PRO A 420 22.61 19.18 5.33
N THR A 421 22.44 19.59 4.06
CA THR A 421 22.94 18.91 2.85
C THR A 421 22.26 17.60 2.47
N ILE A 422 21.28 17.11 3.24
CA ILE A 422 20.59 15.85 2.96
C ILE A 422 19.97 15.78 1.56
N LEU A 423 19.50 16.91 1.02
CA LEU A 423 18.87 16.96 -0.30
C LEU A 423 19.88 16.82 -1.45
N ASN A 424 21.17 17.06 -1.22
CA ASN A 424 22.22 16.82 -2.23
C ASN A 424 22.31 15.35 -2.63
N TYR A 425 21.82 14.45 -1.77
CA TYR A 425 21.86 13.01 -1.93
C TYR A 425 20.49 12.40 -2.26
N LEU A 426 19.44 13.22 -2.39
CA LEU A 426 18.10 12.76 -2.72
C LEU A 426 18.02 12.35 -4.20
N GLU A 427 17.86 11.06 -4.45
CA GLU A 427 17.78 10.50 -5.81
C GLU A 427 16.33 10.43 -6.32
N TYR A 428 15.37 10.25 -5.42
CA TYR A 428 13.95 10.11 -5.76
C TYR A 428 13.05 10.47 -4.58
N TYR A 429 11.90 11.07 -4.87
CA TYR A 429 10.81 11.20 -3.91
C TYR A 429 9.44 11.03 -4.56
N GLU A 430 8.46 10.55 -3.77
CA GLU A 430 7.05 10.49 -4.17
C GLU A 430 6.16 10.74 -2.94
N VAL A 431 5.07 11.48 -3.13
CA VAL A 431 4.09 11.76 -2.06
C VAL A 431 2.88 10.83 -2.18
N ALA A 432 2.46 10.22 -1.07
CA ALA A 432 1.16 9.58 -0.92
C ALA A 432 0.29 10.40 0.04
N THR A 433 -0.94 10.69 -0.39
CA THR A 433 -1.91 11.48 0.39
C THR A 433 -3.07 10.59 0.85
N PRO A 434 -4.00 11.09 1.69
CA PRO A 434 -5.23 10.36 2.01
C PRO A 434 -6.01 9.88 0.78
N LYS A 435 -5.97 10.64 -0.34
CA LYS A 435 -6.56 10.23 -1.64
C LYS A 435 -5.85 9.02 -2.24
N THR A 436 -4.54 8.89 -2.03
CA THR A 436 -3.75 7.70 -2.39
C THR A 436 -4.16 6.48 -1.56
N ILE A 437 -4.27 6.62 -0.24
CA ILE A 437 -4.72 5.53 0.65
C ILE A 437 -6.13 5.09 0.25
N HIS A 438 -7.05 6.04 0.04
CA HIS A 438 -8.40 5.75 -0.42
C HIS A 438 -8.41 5.00 -1.76
N ARG A 439 -7.64 5.46 -2.75
CA ARG A 439 -7.57 4.84 -4.08
C ARG A 439 -7.16 3.36 -4.02
N TYR A 440 -6.16 3.01 -3.22
CA TYR A 440 -5.62 1.65 -3.20
C TYR A 440 -6.34 0.71 -2.23
N THR A 441 -6.85 1.22 -1.11
CA THR A 441 -7.46 0.39 -0.05
C THR A 441 -8.98 0.47 0.00
N LEU A 442 -9.57 1.46 -0.70
CA LEU A 442 -10.97 1.84 -0.63
C LEU A 442 -11.45 2.25 0.77
N ASN A 443 -10.55 2.46 1.73
CA ASN A 443 -10.94 2.91 3.06
C ASN A 443 -11.61 4.29 2.99
N PRO A 444 -12.84 4.44 3.53
CA PRO A 444 -13.48 5.75 3.68
C PRO A 444 -12.57 6.74 4.43
N ALA A 445 -12.64 8.02 4.05
CA ALA A 445 -11.77 9.09 4.57
C ALA A 445 -10.25 8.87 4.37
N GLY A 446 -9.85 7.87 3.56
CA GLY A 446 -8.45 7.58 3.30
C GLY A 446 -7.67 7.10 4.52
N THR A 447 -8.32 6.63 5.59
CA THR A 447 -7.61 6.26 6.83
C THR A 447 -7.01 4.84 6.79
N ALA A 448 -5.85 4.67 7.41
CA ALA A 448 -5.25 3.36 7.67
C ALA A 448 -5.71 2.73 9.01
N TYR A 449 -6.37 3.51 9.87
CA TYR A 449 -6.69 3.11 11.25
C TYR A 449 -8.16 2.71 11.47
N GLY A 450 -9.00 2.84 10.43
CA GLY A 450 -10.43 2.57 10.52
C GLY A 450 -11.16 3.65 11.30
N TYR A 451 -11.79 3.29 12.41
CA TYR A 451 -12.53 4.24 13.24
C TYR A 451 -11.68 4.81 14.39
N VAL A 452 -11.99 6.01 14.87
CA VAL A 452 -11.32 6.65 16.02
C VAL A 452 -11.33 5.76 17.26
N GLN A 453 -10.22 5.69 18.01
CA GLN A 453 -10.05 4.88 19.23
C GLN A 453 -10.51 5.59 20.51
N SER A 454 -11.70 6.20 20.48
CA SER A 454 -12.25 6.93 21.63
C SER A 454 -12.95 6.04 22.64
N ILE A 455 -13.24 6.57 23.84
CA ILE A 455 -13.96 5.84 24.91
C ILE A 455 -15.29 5.25 24.38
N GLY A 456 -16.06 6.04 23.65
CA GLY A 456 -17.34 5.61 23.07
C GLY A 456 -17.20 4.65 21.88
N GLN A 457 -16.01 4.54 21.33
CA GLN A 457 -15.71 3.80 20.11
C GLN A 457 -14.65 2.69 20.33
N THR A 458 -14.43 2.25 21.56
CA THR A 458 -13.52 1.13 21.86
C THR A 458 -14.25 0.09 22.71
N GLY A 459 -13.61 -1.07 22.90
CA GLY A 459 -14.11 -2.12 23.79
C GLY A 459 -15.52 -2.62 23.44
N PRO A 460 -16.36 -2.94 24.45
CA PRO A 460 -17.70 -3.51 24.24
C PRO A 460 -18.64 -2.64 23.39
N SER A 461 -18.50 -1.32 23.48
CA SER A 461 -19.29 -0.37 22.68
C SER A 461 -19.01 -0.56 21.19
N ARG A 462 -17.72 -0.65 20.81
CA ARG A 462 -17.32 -0.96 19.43
C ARG A 462 -17.80 -2.34 19.00
N GLU A 463 -17.66 -3.36 19.85
CA GLU A 463 -18.12 -4.73 19.55
C GLU A 463 -19.61 -4.76 19.19
N LYS A 464 -20.45 -4.05 19.95
CA LYS A 464 -21.89 -3.99 19.70
C LYS A 464 -22.22 -3.23 18.40
N MET A 465 -21.59 -2.09 18.16
CA MET A 465 -21.88 -1.24 16.99
C MET A 465 -21.37 -1.84 15.68
N THR A 466 -20.28 -2.59 15.72
CA THR A 466 -19.66 -3.20 14.53
C THR A 466 -20.10 -4.65 14.29
N ALA A 467 -20.96 -5.21 15.15
CA ALA A 467 -21.51 -6.54 14.94
C ALA A 467 -22.32 -6.62 13.64
N SER A 468 -22.17 -7.72 12.90
CA SER A 468 -22.96 -7.97 11.70
C SER A 468 -24.45 -8.09 12.00
N PRO A 469 -25.34 -7.46 11.21
CA PRO A 469 -26.78 -7.72 11.26
C PRO A 469 -27.17 -9.01 10.50
N VAL A 470 -26.23 -9.61 9.76
CA VAL A 470 -26.43 -10.77 8.89
C VAL A 470 -25.77 -11.99 9.48
N ARG A 471 -26.49 -13.12 9.54
CA ARG A 471 -25.92 -14.39 10.01
C ARG A 471 -24.80 -14.85 9.05
N ASN A 472 -23.75 -15.45 9.59
CA ASN A 472 -22.59 -15.96 8.84
C ASN A 472 -21.77 -14.89 8.08
N LEU A 473 -22.03 -13.60 8.30
CA LEU A 473 -21.15 -12.51 7.88
C LEU A 473 -20.35 -12.04 9.10
N TYR A 474 -19.03 -12.04 8.98
CA TYR A 474 -18.09 -11.64 10.03
C TYR A 474 -17.21 -10.49 9.54
N PHE A 475 -16.65 -9.70 10.48
CA PHE A 475 -15.73 -8.61 10.16
C PHE A 475 -14.35 -8.93 10.71
N SER A 476 -13.33 -8.74 9.89
CA SER A 476 -11.94 -8.96 10.27
C SER A 476 -11.05 -7.87 9.69
N SER A 477 -11.01 -6.69 10.32
CA SER A 477 -10.31 -5.52 9.78
C SER A 477 -10.02 -4.47 10.85
N ALA A 478 -9.29 -3.42 10.47
CA ALA A 478 -9.11 -2.22 11.30
C ALA A 478 -10.43 -1.49 11.67
N TRP A 479 -11.51 -1.79 10.95
CA TRP A 479 -12.85 -1.24 11.23
C TRP A 479 -13.62 -2.07 12.27
N ALA A 480 -13.05 -3.19 12.71
CA ALA A 480 -13.65 -4.11 13.68
C ALA A 480 -13.23 -3.75 15.13
N PRO A 481 -13.69 -4.52 16.15
CA PRO A 481 -13.54 -4.16 17.57
C PRO A 481 -12.11 -3.96 18.09
N SER A 482 -11.13 -4.62 17.47
CA SER A 482 -9.74 -4.60 17.91
C SER A 482 -8.98 -3.31 17.57
N GLY A 483 -9.57 -2.45 16.73
CA GLY A 483 -8.98 -1.17 16.34
C GLY A 483 -7.98 -1.27 15.19
N GLY A 484 -7.29 -0.15 14.94
CA GLY A 484 -6.39 0.05 13.80
C GLY A 484 -4.95 -0.44 14.03
N GLY A 485 -4.11 -0.20 13.01
CA GLY A 485 -2.71 -0.63 13.01
C GLY A 485 -2.53 -2.13 12.75
N TYR A 486 -1.27 -2.57 12.68
CA TYR A 486 -0.91 -3.97 12.44
C TYR A 486 -1.48 -4.86 13.54
N SER A 487 -1.25 -4.47 14.80
CA SER A 487 -1.69 -5.16 15.99
C SER A 487 -3.21 -5.32 16.04
N GLY A 488 -3.96 -4.23 15.86
CA GLY A 488 -5.43 -4.26 15.83
C GLY A 488 -5.99 -5.16 14.72
N ALA A 489 -5.40 -5.11 13.52
CA ALA A 489 -5.82 -5.94 12.40
C ALA A 489 -5.53 -7.44 12.65
N ILE A 490 -4.33 -7.80 13.13
CA ILE A 490 -3.96 -9.18 13.46
C ILE A 490 -4.87 -9.74 14.56
N TYR A 491 -5.10 -8.96 15.63
CA TYR A 491 -6.05 -9.34 16.68
C TYR A 491 -7.45 -9.58 16.13
N SER A 492 -7.93 -8.70 15.25
CA SER A 492 -9.23 -8.86 14.61
C SER A 492 -9.31 -10.17 13.82
N GLY A 493 -8.27 -10.50 13.07
CA GLY A 493 -8.13 -11.77 12.35
C GLY A 493 -8.26 -12.98 13.26
N PHE A 494 -7.45 -12.99 14.32
CA PHE A 494 -7.42 -14.08 15.27
C PHE A 494 -8.76 -14.27 15.99
N PHE A 495 -9.35 -13.20 16.53
CA PHE A 495 -10.59 -13.29 17.28
C PHE A 495 -11.77 -13.70 16.39
N THR A 496 -11.82 -13.22 15.14
CA THR A 496 -12.86 -13.62 14.18
C THR A 496 -12.75 -15.10 13.83
N ALA A 497 -11.57 -15.58 13.43
CA ALA A 497 -11.37 -17.00 13.13
C ALA A 497 -11.73 -17.89 14.34
N LYS A 498 -11.25 -17.53 15.54
CA LYS A 498 -11.52 -18.29 16.78
C LYS A 498 -13.00 -18.33 17.13
N ALA A 499 -13.73 -17.21 16.94
CA ALA A 499 -15.17 -17.17 17.15
C ALA A 499 -15.91 -18.07 16.16
N MET A 500 -15.51 -18.03 14.88
CA MET A 500 -16.09 -18.85 13.82
C MET A 500 -15.84 -20.34 14.05
N ASN A 501 -14.64 -20.73 14.47
CA ASN A 501 -14.31 -22.14 14.72
C ASN A 501 -15.22 -22.79 15.77
N LYS A 502 -15.77 -22.00 16.71
CA LYS A 502 -16.74 -22.48 17.72
C LYS A 502 -18.19 -22.39 17.26
N ALA A 503 -18.55 -21.36 16.51
CA ALA A 503 -19.94 -21.02 16.22
C ALA A 503 -20.46 -21.62 14.90
N VAL A 504 -19.58 -21.88 13.94
CA VAL A 504 -19.95 -22.30 12.60
C VAL A 504 -19.99 -23.82 12.53
N LYS A 505 -21.10 -24.36 12.02
CA LYS A 505 -21.19 -25.76 11.61
C LYS A 505 -20.60 -25.89 10.22
N TRP A 506 -19.34 -26.33 10.15
CA TRP A 506 -18.60 -26.45 8.90
C TRP A 506 -19.05 -27.67 8.12
N CYS A 507 -19.39 -27.45 6.85
CA CYS A 507 -19.57 -28.55 5.91
C CYS A 507 -18.22 -29.02 5.38
N SER A 508 -18.14 -30.27 4.94
CA SER A 508 -16.97 -30.80 4.24
C SER A 508 -17.12 -30.54 2.76
N TYR A 509 -16.07 -29.99 2.14
CA TYR A 509 -16.03 -29.69 0.72
C TYR A 509 -14.73 -30.16 0.10
N THR A 510 -14.84 -30.63 -1.13
CA THR A 510 -13.71 -30.65 -2.07
C THR A 510 -13.87 -29.39 -2.92
N PRO A 511 -13.11 -28.32 -2.66
CA PRO A 511 -13.28 -27.07 -3.38
C PRO A 511 -12.85 -27.28 -4.83
N ALA A 512 -13.71 -26.91 -5.77
CA ALA A 512 -13.27 -26.63 -7.12
C ALA A 512 -12.42 -25.35 -7.04
N LYS A 513 -11.10 -25.49 -7.13
CA LYS A 513 -10.20 -24.34 -7.28
C LYS A 513 -10.70 -23.52 -8.45
N ILE A 514 -10.90 -22.23 -8.24
CA ILE A 514 -11.30 -21.34 -9.34
C ILE A 514 -10.09 -21.23 -10.27
N GLU A 515 -10.30 -21.55 -11.54
CA GLU A 515 -9.30 -21.32 -12.58
C GLU A 515 -9.07 -19.82 -12.73
N ASP A 516 -7.85 -19.36 -12.49
CA ASP A 516 -7.49 -17.97 -12.78
C ASP A 516 -7.10 -17.86 -14.26
N THR A 517 -8.03 -17.42 -15.09
CA THR A 517 -7.89 -17.33 -16.56
C THR A 517 -6.79 -16.37 -17.04
N ARG A 518 -6.17 -15.63 -16.11
CA ARG A 518 -5.03 -14.73 -16.34
C ARG A 518 -3.68 -15.43 -16.23
N LYS A 519 -3.65 -16.67 -15.71
CA LYS A 519 -2.47 -17.52 -15.68
C LYS A 519 -2.22 -18.05 -17.09
N VAL A 520 -1.02 -17.83 -17.60
CA VAL A 520 -0.63 -18.12 -18.98
C VAL A 520 0.79 -18.65 -19.06
N SER A 521 1.06 -19.42 -20.11
CA SER A 521 2.36 -20.03 -20.39
C SER A 521 3.23 -19.13 -21.27
N LEU A 522 4.54 -19.12 -21.01
CA LEU A 522 5.53 -18.56 -21.93
C LEU A 522 5.66 -19.46 -23.16
N LEU A 523 5.51 -18.88 -24.36
CA LEU A 523 5.56 -19.59 -25.64
C LEU A 523 6.91 -19.42 -26.35
N SER A 524 7.49 -18.21 -26.33
CA SER A 524 8.81 -17.95 -26.92
C SER A 524 9.54 -16.80 -26.22
N LYS A 525 10.86 -16.79 -26.36
CA LYS A 525 11.78 -15.77 -25.85
C LYS A 525 12.85 -15.49 -26.90
N GLU A 526 12.94 -14.25 -27.36
CA GLU A 526 13.77 -13.87 -28.52
C GLU A 526 14.54 -12.58 -28.24
N ILE A 527 15.81 -12.53 -28.67
CA ILE A 527 16.59 -11.28 -28.66
C ILE A 527 16.31 -10.53 -29.97
N ILE A 528 15.68 -9.37 -29.88
CA ILE A 528 15.21 -8.60 -31.05
C ILE A 528 16.06 -7.36 -31.36
N ALA A 529 16.92 -6.98 -30.43
CA ALA A 529 17.88 -5.88 -30.52
C ALA A 529 18.91 -6.02 -29.38
N ASP A 530 19.99 -5.24 -29.41
CA ASP A 530 20.98 -5.22 -28.33
C ASP A 530 20.30 -5.02 -26.98
N ASN A 531 20.60 -5.94 -26.06
CA ASN A 531 20.04 -5.98 -24.71
C ASN A 531 18.51 -5.88 -24.68
N THR A 532 17.80 -6.42 -25.67
CA THR A 532 16.34 -6.35 -25.73
C THR A 532 15.73 -7.71 -25.96
N LEU A 533 14.86 -8.08 -25.03
CA LEU A 533 14.16 -9.34 -25.02
C LEU A 533 12.71 -9.13 -25.44
N LEU A 534 12.22 -9.96 -26.35
CA LEU A 534 10.81 -10.15 -26.66
C LEU A 534 10.32 -11.44 -26.00
N LEU A 535 9.21 -11.34 -25.28
CA LEU A 535 8.51 -12.44 -24.65
C LEU A 535 7.16 -12.62 -25.33
N THR A 536 6.83 -13.84 -25.70
CA THR A 536 5.51 -14.21 -26.23
C THR A 536 4.83 -15.13 -25.25
N PHE A 537 3.67 -14.73 -24.74
CA PHE A 537 2.81 -15.54 -23.86
C PHE A 537 1.52 -15.93 -24.58
N GLU A 538 0.84 -16.95 -24.06
CA GLU A 538 -0.58 -17.16 -24.37
C GLU A 538 -1.37 -15.91 -24.01
N LYS A 539 -2.40 -15.60 -24.80
CA LYS A 539 -3.31 -14.50 -24.46
C LYS A 539 -4.31 -14.96 -23.40
N PRO A 540 -4.48 -14.22 -22.29
CA PRO A 540 -5.48 -14.55 -21.29
C PRO A 540 -6.88 -14.69 -21.90
N LYS A 541 -7.64 -15.70 -21.47
CA LYS A 541 -8.99 -15.96 -22.00
C LYS A 541 -9.87 -14.73 -21.77
N ARG A 542 -10.63 -14.33 -22.81
CA ARG A 542 -11.55 -13.17 -22.80
C ARG A 542 -10.87 -11.81 -22.58
N LEU A 543 -9.54 -11.71 -22.73
CA LEU A 543 -8.85 -10.43 -22.67
C LEU A 543 -9.26 -9.53 -23.83
N THR A 544 -9.83 -8.37 -23.51
CA THR A 544 -10.09 -7.26 -24.44
C THR A 544 -9.25 -6.07 -24.02
N TYR A 545 -8.60 -5.42 -24.98
CA TYR A 545 -7.76 -4.24 -24.75
C TYR A 545 -7.65 -3.39 -26.02
N LYS A 546 -7.14 -2.17 -25.88
CA LYS A 546 -6.84 -1.24 -26.97
C LYS A 546 -5.34 -1.21 -27.24
N ALA A 547 -4.97 -1.03 -28.51
CA ALA A 547 -3.58 -0.79 -28.88
C ALA A 547 -2.98 0.39 -28.08
N GLY A 548 -1.76 0.21 -27.60
CA GLY A 548 -1.02 1.16 -26.77
C GLY A 548 -1.14 0.94 -25.25
N GLN A 549 -2.06 0.10 -24.79
CA GLN A 549 -2.20 -0.24 -23.37
C GLN A 549 -1.08 -1.16 -22.85
N TYR A 550 -0.94 -1.23 -21.53
CA TYR A 550 0.02 -2.09 -20.84
C TYR A 550 -0.64 -3.13 -19.93
N ALA A 551 0.15 -4.08 -19.45
CA ALA A 551 -0.24 -5.06 -18.45
C ALA A 551 0.79 -5.14 -17.33
N ILE A 552 0.39 -5.66 -16.17
CA ILE A 552 1.35 -6.10 -15.14
C ILE A 552 1.59 -7.59 -15.33
N LEU A 553 2.84 -7.95 -15.63
CA LEU A 553 3.32 -9.33 -15.74
C LEU A 553 3.90 -9.75 -14.39
N GLN A 554 3.34 -10.79 -13.76
CA GLN A 554 3.81 -11.36 -12.50
C GLN A 554 4.31 -12.79 -12.68
N LEU A 555 5.50 -13.10 -12.16
CA LEU A 555 6.12 -14.42 -12.25
C LEU A 555 5.67 -15.31 -11.09
N HIS A 556 5.47 -16.61 -11.35
CA HIS A 556 5.08 -17.57 -10.31
C HIS A 556 6.28 -18.17 -9.58
N THR A 557 7.38 -18.42 -10.30
CA THR A 557 8.59 -19.08 -9.78
C THR A 557 9.85 -18.21 -10.01
N PRO A 558 9.89 -16.97 -9.48
CA PRO A 558 11.04 -16.10 -9.64
C PRO A 558 12.28 -16.68 -8.93
N GLN A 559 13.38 -16.86 -9.67
CA GLN A 559 14.65 -17.35 -9.11
C GLN A 559 15.39 -16.28 -8.29
N TYR A 560 15.15 -15.00 -8.59
CA TYR A 560 15.78 -13.88 -7.89
C TYR A 560 14.72 -12.88 -7.42
N THR A 561 14.73 -12.57 -6.12
CA THR A 561 13.78 -11.66 -5.47
C THR A 561 14.44 -10.57 -4.62
N HIS A 562 15.77 -10.63 -4.46
CA HIS A 562 16.51 -9.67 -3.63
C HIS A 562 16.28 -8.21 -4.06
N LEU A 563 15.76 -7.37 -3.16
CA LEU A 563 15.42 -5.97 -3.38
C LEU A 563 14.55 -5.73 -4.63
N ASP A 564 13.68 -6.69 -4.95
CA ASP A 564 12.85 -6.62 -6.13
C ASP A 564 11.47 -7.25 -5.95
N MET A 565 10.53 -6.81 -6.77
CA MET A 565 9.23 -7.45 -6.88
C MET A 565 9.21 -8.39 -8.10
N PRO A 566 8.56 -9.56 -8.01
CA PRO A 566 8.45 -10.51 -9.11
C PRO A 566 7.37 -10.10 -10.14
N LEU A 567 7.18 -8.80 -10.32
CA LEU A 567 6.21 -8.24 -11.26
C LEU A 567 6.72 -6.95 -11.90
N ARG A 568 6.25 -6.66 -13.11
CA ARG A 568 6.50 -5.39 -13.81
C ARG A 568 5.33 -4.94 -14.69
N PRO A 569 5.04 -3.63 -14.76
CA PRO A 569 4.25 -3.08 -15.85
C PRO A 569 5.06 -3.14 -17.15
N LEU A 570 4.46 -3.68 -18.21
CA LEU A 570 5.04 -3.81 -19.54
C LEU A 570 3.97 -3.50 -20.60
N SER A 571 4.28 -2.62 -21.54
CA SER A 571 3.39 -2.31 -22.66
C SER A 571 3.17 -3.55 -23.54
N MET A 572 1.93 -3.74 -23.98
CA MET A 572 1.58 -4.84 -24.86
C MET A 572 1.99 -4.49 -26.29
N VAL A 573 2.92 -5.27 -26.85
CA VAL A 573 3.45 -5.08 -28.21
C VAL A 573 2.47 -5.61 -29.25
N SER A 574 1.78 -6.71 -28.93
CA SER A 574 0.83 -7.34 -29.84
C SER A 574 -0.45 -6.51 -29.98
N HIS A 575 -1.01 -6.53 -31.18
CA HIS A 575 -2.31 -5.92 -31.48
C HIS A 575 -3.46 -6.74 -30.84
N PRO A 576 -4.56 -6.11 -30.38
CA PRO A 576 -5.69 -6.80 -29.74
C PRO A 576 -6.33 -7.96 -30.53
N SER A 577 -6.18 -7.99 -31.85
CA SER A 577 -6.68 -9.09 -32.70
C SER A 577 -5.80 -10.34 -32.72
N GLN A 578 -4.58 -10.28 -32.20
CA GLN A 578 -3.67 -11.43 -32.20
C GLN A 578 -4.01 -12.41 -31.07
N ASP A 579 -3.71 -13.70 -31.30
CA ASP A 579 -3.99 -14.80 -30.35
C ASP A 579 -2.92 -14.95 -29.26
N THR A 580 -1.77 -14.29 -29.41
CA THR A 580 -0.68 -14.27 -28.44
C THR A 580 -0.48 -12.88 -27.88
N LEU A 581 0.03 -12.79 -26.64
CA LEU A 581 0.35 -11.52 -26.00
C LEU A 581 1.87 -11.34 -25.92
N LYS A 582 2.38 -10.24 -26.49
CA LYS A 582 3.83 -9.97 -26.57
C LYS A 582 4.24 -8.80 -25.69
N PHE A 583 5.37 -8.94 -25.02
CA PHE A 583 6.02 -7.88 -24.23
C PHE A 583 7.49 -7.77 -24.63
N ALA A 584 8.02 -6.54 -24.73
CA ALA A 584 9.45 -6.36 -24.89
C ALA A 584 10.02 -5.51 -23.75
N MET A 585 11.24 -5.85 -23.34
CA MET A 585 11.95 -5.15 -22.28
C MET A 585 13.45 -5.12 -22.52
N ARG A 586 14.12 -4.10 -21.97
CA ARG A 586 15.59 -4.07 -21.93
C ARG A 586 16.11 -5.00 -20.84
N ILE A 587 17.13 -5.79 -21.15
CA ILE A 587 17.84 -6.65 -20.20
C ILE A 587 18.67 -5.79 -19.25
N SER A 588 18.64 -6.09 -17.96
CA SER A 588 19.50 -5.49 -16.94
C SER A 588 19.63 -6.43 -15.74
N ASN A 589 20.46 -6.06 -14.77
CA ASN A 589 20.76 -6.90 -13.59
C ASN A 589 19.66 -6.93 -12.51
N SER A 590 18.46 -6.40 -12.78
CA SER A 590 17.38 -6.45 -11.80
C SER A 590 16.91 -7.89 -11.56
N ALA A 591 16.49 -8.22 -10.36
CA ALA A 591 16.11 -9.59 -9.99
C ALA A 591 14.94 -10.11 -10.85
N PHE A 592 13.96 -9.26 -11.15
CA PHE A 592 12.87 -9.59 -12.09
C PHE A 592 13.40 -10.01 -13.47
N LYS A 593 14.30 -9.22 -14.06
CA LYS A 593 14.77 -9.45 -15.43
C LYS A 593 15.69 -10.67 -15.52
N ARG A 594 16.52 -10.91 -14.50
CA ARG A 594 17.28 -12.16 -14.39
C ARG A 594 16.36 -13.37 -14.28
N SER A 595 15.29 -13.28 -13.48
CA SER A 595 14.31 -14.36 -13.36
C SER A 595 13.62 -14.64 -14.70
N ILE A 596 13.25 -13.61 -15.46
CA ILE A 596 12.72 -13.78 -16.82
C ILE A 596 13.74 -14.46 -17.76
N MET A 597 15.02 -14.08 -17.67
CA MET A 597 16.06 -14.69 -18.52
C MET A 597 16.23 -16.17 -18.22
N ASP A 598 15.99 -16.61 -16.98
CA ASP A 598 16.06 -18.01 -16.58
C ASP A 598 14.74 -18.78 -16.81
N MET A 599 13.65 -18.11 -17.21
CA MET A 599 12.40 -18.79 -17.59
C MET A 599 12.58 -19.65 -18.84
N SER A 600 11.97 -20.82 -18.81
CA SER A 600 11.83 -21.76 -19.92
C SER A 600 10.45 -21.64 -20.58
N VAL A 601 10.36 -22.05 -21.85
CA VAL A 601 9.06 -22.20 -22.53
C VAL A 601 8.19 -23.16 -21.73
N GLY A 602 6.93 -22.79 -21.48
CA GLY A 602 5.99 -23.50 -20.60
C GLY A 602 5.90 -22.94 -19.18
N ASP A 603 6.88 -22.17 -18.73
CA ASP A 603 6.81 -21.51 -17.41
C ASP A 603 5.62 -20.54 -17.34
N GLN A 604 5.04 -20.43 -16.14
CA GLN A 604 3.78 -19.72 -15.92
C GLN A 604 3.98 -18.30 -15.40
N ALA A 605 3.10 -17.40 -15.83
CA ALA A 605 2.97 -16.05 -15.31
C ALA A 605 1.49 -15.66 -15.17
N THR A 606 1.19 -14.65 -14.35
CA THR A 606 -0.13 -14.01 -14.31
C THR A 606 -0.07 -12.66 -15.00
N ILE A 607 -1.07 -12.36 -15.84
CA ILE A 607 -1.19 -11.08 -16.55
C ILE A 607 -2.40 -10.29 -16.05
N PHE A 608 -2.15 -9.12 -15.46
CA PHE A 608 -3.19 -8.19 -15.06
C PHE A 608 -3.34 -7.09 -16.11
N ALA A 609 -4.42 -7.13 -16.88
CA ALA A 609 -4.65 -6.28 -18.05
C ALA A 609 -6.16 -6.09 -18.32
N PRO A 610 -6.56 -5.08 -19.10
CA PRO A 610 -5.72 -3.98 -19.60
C PRO A 610 -5.47 -2.87 -18.55
N MET A 611 -4.39 -2.12 -18.73
CA MET A 611 -4.07 -0.92 -17.95
C MET A 611 -3.58 0.22 -18.85
N GLY A 612 -3.67 1.44 -18.34
CA GLY A 612 -3.24 2.66 -19.03
C GLY A 612 -4.25 3.18 -20.07
N ASP A 613 -4.05 4.42 -20.47
CA ASP A 613 -4.91 5.18 -21.39
C ASP A 613 -4.14 5.76 -22.59
N PHE A 614 -2.85 5.43 -22.74
CA PHE A 614 -2.01 5.75 -23.90
C PHE A 614 -2.49 5.01 -25.17
N THR A 615 -3.62 5.47 -25.71
CA THR A 615 -4.38 4.81 -26.78
C THR A 615 -4.74 5.81 -27.87
N LEU A 616 -4.99 5.31 -29.08
CA LEU A 616 -5.30 6.16 -30.24
C LEU A 616 -6.62 6.92 -30.05
N ARG A 617 -6.60 8.23 -30.34
CA ARG A 617 -7.77 9.15 -30.30
C ARG A 617 -8.30 9.56 -31.68
N ASN A 618 -7.60 9.19 -32.76
CA ASN A 618 -7.94 9.36 -34.18
C ASN A 618 -8.49 10.73 -34.61
N LYS A 619 -7.60 11.71 -34.82
CA LYS A 619 -7.91 12.97 -35.54
C LYS A 619 -6.77 13.36 -36.47
N GLY A 620 -7.08 13.69 -37.72
CA GLY A 620 -6.14 14.29 -38.68
C GLY A 620 -4.90 13.45 -38.97
N HIS A 621 -3.73 13.95 -38.58
CA HIS A 621 -2.44 13.28 -38.71
C HIS A 621 -1.96 12.70 -37.38
N VAL A 622 -1.06 11.72 -37.41
CA VAL A 622 -0.51 11.09 -36.21
C VAL A 622 1.00 11.23 -36.19
N VAL A 623 1.54 11.71 -35.07
CA VAL A 623 2.99 11.83 -34.87
C VAL A 623 3.38 11.11 -33.59
N PHE A 624 4.27 10.13 -33.71
CA PHE A 624 4.83 9.39 -32.60
C PHE A 624 6.26 9.86 -32.32
N PHE A 625 6.55 10.14 -31.05
CA PHE A 625 7.88 10.37 -30.52
C PHE A 625 8.20 9.27 -29.52
N ALA A 626 9.09 8.36 -29.89
CA ALA A 626 9.48 7.22 -29.06
C ALA A 626 10.96 7.31 -28.68
N ALA A 627 11.30 6.94 -27.45
CA ALA A 627 12.69 6.73 -27.03
C ALA A 627 12.91 5.32 -26.45
N GLY A 628 13.99 4.67 -26.87
CA GLY A 628 14.43 3.39 -26.29
C GLY A 628 13.39 2.28 -26.39
N ILE A 629 12.92 1.74 -25.27
CA ILE A 629 11.90 0.68 -25.24
C ILE A 629 10.45 1.23 -25.30
N GLY A 630 10.28 2.55 -25.22
CA GLY A 630 8.98 3.21 -25.41
C GLY A 630 8.35 2.98 -26.77
N ILE A 631 9.07 2.38 -27.72
CA ILE A 631 8.52 1.95 -29.00
C ILE A 631 7.43 0.87 -28.87
N THR A 632 7.44 0.10 -27.78
CA THR A 632 6.59 -1.08 -27.58
C THR A 632 5.08 -0.86 -27.77
N PRO A 633 4.42 0.14 -27.13
CA PRO A 633 3.00 0.39 -27.38
C PRO A 633 2.74 0.88 -28.81
N ILE A 634 3.67 1.64 -29.39
CA ILE A 634 3.51 2.21 -30.74
C ILE A 634 3.47 1.11 -31.81
N VAL A 635 4.19 0.01 -31.64
CA VAL A 635 4.11 -1.14 -32.56
C VAL A 635 2.66 -1.64 -32.69
N SER A 636 1.96 -1.79 -31.57
CA SER A 636 0.54 -2.19 -31.59
C SER A 636 -0.36 -1.11 -32.21
N MET A 637 -0.07 0.16 -31.98
CA MET A 637 -0.85 1.30 -32.51
C MET A 637 -0.67 1.45 -34.03
N LEU A 638 0.53 1.24 -34.55
CA LEU A 638 0.77 1.22 -36.00
C LEU A 638 -0.02 0.09 -36.66
N LYS A 639 -0.08 -1.09 -36.04
CA LYS A 639 -0.90 -2.19 -36.54
C LYS A 639 -2.40 -1.87 -36.51
N GLU A 640 -2.88 -1.19 -35.48
CA GLU A 640 -4.27 -0.71 -35.40
C GLU A 640 -4.58 0.27 -36.53
N LEU A 641 -3.71 1.25 -36.79
CA LEU A 641 -3.88 2.21 -37.89
C LEU A 641 -3.90 1.52 -39.26
N GLU A 642 -3.07 0.48 -39.44
CA GLU A 642 -3.05 -0.33 -40.67
C GLU A 642 -4.39 -1.04 -40.90
N LEU A 643 -4.92 -1.70 -39.85
CA LEU A 643 -6.19 -2.42 -39.92
C LEU A 643 -7.40 -1.48 -40.07
N GLN A 644 -7.28 -0.23 -39.60
CA GLN A 644 -8.29 0.81 -39.79
C GLN A 644 -8.21 1.48 -41.17
N HIS A 645 -7.26 1.09 -42.03
CA HIS A 645 -6.98 1.74 -43.32
C HIS A 645 -6.81 3.26 -43.17
N PHE A 646 -6.08 3.68 -42.15
CA PHE A 646 -5.91 5.09 -41.82
C PHE A 646 -5.27 5.88 -42.96
N ILE A 647 -5.95 6.95 -43.40
CA ILE A 647 -5.55 7.76 -44.57
C ILE A 647 -4.65 8.94 -44.22
N GLY A 648 -4.65 9.39 -42.96
CA GLY A 648 -3.83 10.52 -42.52
C GLY A 648 -2.33 10.17 -42.53
N HIS A 649 -1.48 11.19 -42.66
CA HIS A 649 -0.04 11.00 -42.47
C HIS A 649 0.30 10.46 -41.07
N VAL A 650 1.22 9.50 -41.03
CA VAL A 650 1.74 8.90 -39.80
C VAL A 650 3.25 9.06 -39.76
N THR A 651 3.77 9.84 -38.82
CA THR A 651 5.22 9.98 -38.60
C THR A 651 5.64 9.24 -37.34
N LEU A 652 6.70 8.44 -37.41
CA LEU A 652 7.38 7.90 -36.23
C LEU A 652 8.80 8.47 -36.13
N CYS A 653 9.04 9.34 -35.16
CA CYS A 653 10.37 9.73 -34.72
C CYS A 653 10.84 8.77 -33.60
N TYR A 654 11.82 7.91 -33.92
CA TYR A 654 12.31 6.92 -32.96
C TYR A 654 13.75 7.20 -32.56
N SER A 655 13.95 7.65 -31.33
CA SER A 655 15.24 7.95 -30.73
C SER A 655 15.85 6.71 -30.05
N CYS A 656 17.05 6.34 -30.47
CA CYS A 656 17.84 5.24 -29.90
C CYS A 656 19.32 5.61 -29.81
N LYS A 657 20.10 4.80 -29.10
CA LYS A 657 21.56 4.98 -29.03
C LYS A 657 22.19 4.75 -30.41
N ASN A 658 21.89 3.61 -31.03
CA ASN A 658 22.39 3.16 -32.32
C ASN A 658 21.38 2.20 -32.98
N GLU A 659 21.67 1.76 -34.21
CA GLU A 659 20.79 0.88 -34.98
C GLU A 659 20.61 -0.51 -34.35
N SER A 660 21.67 -1.11 -33.83
CA SER A 660 21.60 -2.43 -33.18
C SER A 660 20.74 -2.43 -31.91
N ALA A 661 20.65 -1.29 -31.22
CA ALA A 661 19.77 -1.12 -30.06
C ALA A 661 18.31 -0.76 -30.42
N ALA A 662 17.97 -0.53 -31.68
CA ALA A 662 16.62 -0.14 -32.09
C ALA A 662 15.70 -1.38 -32.19
N ALA A 663 14.81 -1.54 -31.22
CA ALA A 663 13.87 -2.66 -31.20
C ALA A 663 12.85 -2.53 -32.34
N PHE A 664 12.53 -3.63 -33.00
CA PHE A 664 11.61 -3.68 -34.16
C PHE A 664 12.04 -2.84 -35.36
N HIS A 665 13.31 -2.45 -35.46
CA HIS A 665 13.78 -1.52 -36.49
C HIS A 665 13.48 -1.96 -37.93
N LYS A 666 13.65 -3.27 -38.22
CA LYS A 666 13.36 -3.84 -39.54
C LYS A 666 11.86 -3.79 -39.86
N ASP A 667 11.02 -4.17 -38.89
CA ASP A 667 9.56 -4.17 -39.05
C ASP A 667 9.02 -2.75 -39.25
N LEU A 668 9.56 -1.78 -38.52
CA LEU A 668 9.19 -0.37 -38.64
C LEU A 668 9.57 0.20 -40.01
N LYS A 669 10.70 -0.20 -40.61
CA LYS A 669 11.07 0.19 -42.00
C LYS A 669 10.09 -0.38 -43.05
N GLN A 670 9.44 -1.50 -42.75
CA GLN A 670 8.59 -2.24 -43.68
C GLN A 670 7.09 -2.05 -43.41
N CYS A 671 6.70 -1.00 -42.67
CA CYS A 671 5.31 -0.71 -42.38
C CYS A 671 4.51 -0.44 -43.68
N SER A 672 3.35 -1.09 -43.81
CA SER A 672 2.47 -1.07 -44.98
C SER A 672 1.48 0.10 -45.02
N LEU A 673 1.54 1.01 -44.05
CA LEU A 673 0.71 2.21 -43.99
C LEU A 673 1.02 3.15 -45.18
N LEU A 674 -0.02 3.60 -45.89
CA LEU A 674 0.10 4.37 -47.14
C LEU A 674 0.93 5.66 -46.99
N ASN A 675 0.65 6.44 -45.95
CA ASN A 675 1.26 7.76 -45.71
C ASN A 675 2.21 7.73 -44.50
N TYR A 676 3.03 6.70 -44.40
CA TYR A 676 3.92 6.47 -43.27
C TYR A 676 5.34 6.97 -43.49
N THR A 677 5.85 7.72 -42.51
CA THR A 677 7.23 8.24 -42.48
C THR A 677 7.94 7.72 -41.23
N TYR A 678 8.99 6.94 -41.43
CA TYR A 678 9.85 6.46 -40.34
C TYR A 678 11.15 7.25 -40.26
N LEU A 679 11.40 7.86 -39.10
CA LEU A 679 12.52 8.76 -38.83
C LEU A 679 13.33 8.25 -37.63
N PRO A 680 14.23 7.26 -37.80
CA PRO A 680 15.14 6.83 -36.75
C PRO A 680 16.20 7.91 -36.47
N VAL A 681 16.47 8.16 -35.19
CA VAL A 681 17.53 9.07 -34.73
C VAL A 681 18.47 8.31 -33.81
N PHE A 682 19.70 8.10 -34.27
CA PHE A 682 20.76 7.40 -33.54
C PHE A 682 21.67 8.41 -32.84
N THR A 683 21.36 8.67 -31.58
CA THR A 683 21.96 9.74 -30.76
C THR A 683 23.46 9.58 -30.49
N GLN A 684 24.04 8.41 -30.78
CA GLN A 684 25.49 8.22 -30.73
C GLN A 684 26.22 8.94 -31.88
N THR A 685 25.59 9.08 -33.04
CA THR A 685 26.20 9.64 -34.26
C THR A 685 25.45 10.84 -34.83
N GLN A 686 24.22 11.07 -34.38
CA GLN A 686 23.34 12.14 -34.85
C GLN A 686 22.95 13.07 -33.70
N LYS A 687 22.58 14.31 -34.02
CA LYS A 687 21.98 15.23 -33.05
C LYS A 687 20.63 14.68 -32.56
N ARG A 688 20.29 15.00 -31.32
CA ARG A 688 18.98 14.67 -30.73
C ARG A 688 17.87 15.40 -31.48
N ILE A 689 16.64 14.91 -31.32
CA ILE A 689 15.44 15.55 -31.87
C ILE A 689 15.27 16.90 -31.20
N ASP A 690 15.34 17.97 -31.99
CA ASP A 690 15.14 19.35 -31.56
C ASP A 690 14.01 20.02 -32.37
N LYS A 691 13.74 21.28 -32.06
CA LYS A 691 12.74 22.09 -32.77
C LYS A 691 12.99 22.13 -34.28
N THR A 692 14.24 22.34 -34.70
CA THR A 692 14.62 22.42 -36.12
C THR A 692 14.39 21.10 -36.84
N TYR A 693 14.72 19.97 -36.20
CA TYR A 693 14.49 18.63 -36.73
C TYR A 693 12.99 18.38 -36.97
N ILE A 694 12.16 18.70 -35.98
CA ILE A 694 10.70 18.53 -36.08
C ILE A 694 10.13 19.39 -37.21
N SER A 695 10.43 20.70 -37.23
CA SER A 695 9.90 21.60 -38.26
C SER A 695 10.34 21.21 -39.68
N LYS A 696 11.56 20.66 -39.83
CA LYS A 696 12.07 20.20 -41.12
C LYS A 696 11.35 18.96 -41.65
N HIS A 697 11.01 18.03 -40.77
CA HIS A 697 10.57 16.68 -41.17
C HIS A 697 9.07 16.44 -41.02
N ILE A 698 8.33 17.32 -40.33
CA ILE A 698 6.90 17.14 -40.01
C ILE A 698 6.10 18.39 -40.40
N PRO A 699 5.80 18.60 -41.70
CA PRO A 699 5.16 19.84 -42.18
C PRO A 699 3.71 20.00 -41.70
N TYR A 700 3.04 18.92 -41.30
CA TYR A 700 1.65 18.89 -40.83
C TYR A 700 1.52 18.82 -39.29
N LEU A 701 2.57 19.22 -38.56
CA LEU A 701 2.62 19.07 -37.10
C LEU A 701 1.42 19.73 -36.39
N LEU A 702 1.01 20.94 -36.81
CA LEU A 702 -0.08 21.70 -36.18
C LEU A 702 -1.44 20.99 -36.26
N ASP A 703 -1.65 20.15 -37.27
CA ASP A 703 -2.88 19.38 -37.50
C ASP A 703 -2.76 17.93 -37.02
N SER A 704 -1.74 17.63 -36.21
CA SER A 704 -1.42 16.28 -35.74
C SER A 704 -1.82 16.02 -34.30
N GLN A 705 -2.32 14.80 -34.03
CA GLN A 705 -2.31 14.22 -32.70
C GLN A 705 -0.91 13.66 -32.41
N CYS A 706 -0.25 14.20 -31.39
CA CYS A 706 1.10 13.82 -30.98
C CYS A 706 1.07 12.81 -29.82
N TYR A 707 1.89 11.78 -29.92
CA TYR A 707 2.07 10.73 -28.92
C TYR A 707 3.54 10.69 -28.49
N ILE A 708 3.82 10.88 -27.21
CA ILE A 708 5.19 10.94 -26.69
C ILE A 708 5.38 9.82 -25.66
N ILE A 709 6.42 9.00 -25.85
CA ILE A 709 6.76 7.96 -24.89
C ILE A 709 8.27 7.72 -24.78
N GLY A 710 8.76 7.66 -23.55
CA GLY A 710 10.19 7.59 -23.28
C GLY A 710 10.51 7.71 -21.79
N THR A 711 11.78 7.95 -21.51
CA THR A 711 12.21 8.41 -20.18
C THR A 711 11.54 9.74 -19.84
N HIS A 712 11.27 10.01 -18.56
CA HIS A 712 10.66 11.27 -18.10
C HIS A 712 11.30 12.53 -18.70
N SER A 713 12.64 12.59 -18.77
CA SER A 713 13.37 13.72 -19.35
C SER A 713 13.06 13.92 -20.83
N PHE A 714 13.04 12.83 -21.61
CA PHE A 714 12.70 12.87 -23.04
C PHE A 714 11.26 13.33 -23.26
N VAL A 715 10.31 12.79 -22.49
CA VAL A 715 8.90 13.15 -22.63
C VAL A 715 8.68 14.63 -22.34
N LYS A 716 9.29 15.14 -21.27
CA LYS A 716 9.24 16.56 -20.92
C LYS A 716 9.87 17.46 -21.97
N GLU A 717 11.06 17.10 -22.48
CA GLU A 717 11.76 17.88 -23.50
C GLU A 717 10.94 17.99 -24.79
N ILE A 718 10.42 16.86 -25.31
CA ILE A 718 9.57 16.86 -26.51
C ILE A 718 8.26 17.62 -26.26
N GLU A 719 7.61 17.42 -25.10
CA GLU A 719 6.40 18.17 -24.76
C GLU A 719 6.64 19.68 -24.78
N THR A 720 7.73 20.16 -24.18
CA THR A 720 8.10 21.58 -24.22
C THR A 720 8.29 22.06 -25.66
N ILE A 721 9.03 21.32 -26.49
CA ILE A 721 9.27 21.67 -27.90
C ILE A 721 7.95 21.73 -28.70
N LEU A 722 7.01 20.82 -28.45
CA LEU A 722 5.71 20.82 -29.13
C LEU A 722 4.82 21.99 -28.71
N LEU A 723 4.78 22.32 -27.40
CA LEU A 723 4.04 23.47 -26.89
C LEU A 723 4.60 24.79 -27.44
N GLU A 724 5.92 24.93 -27.51
CA GLU A 724 6.60 26.09 -28.12
C GLU A 724 6.37 26.22 -29.63
N GLN A 725 5.98 25.12 -30.28
CA GLN A 725 5.59 25.10 -31.69
C GLN A 725 4.08 25.27 -31.90
N GLY A 726 3.31 25.56 -30.85
CA GLY A 726 1.90 25.90 -30.94
C GLY A 726 0.92 24.72 -30.84
N ILE A 727 1.42 23.51 -30.54
CA ILE A 727 0.56 22.35 -30.32
C ILE A 727 -0.23 22.52 -29.03
N GLN A 728 -1.55 22.31 -29.12
CA GLN A 728 -2.43 22.38 -27.96
C GLN A 728 -2.23 21.14 -27.07
N ARG A 729 -2.34 21.31 -25.75
CA ARG A 729 -2.08 20.22 -24.77
C ARG A 729 -3.00 19.02 -25.01
N GLU A 730 -4.21 19.25 -25.47
CA GLU A 730 -5.23 18.23 -25.75
C GLU A 730 -4.82 17.34 -26.94
N ALA A 731 -3.99 17.89 -27.83
CA ALA A 731 -3.40 17.18 -28.96
C ALA A 731 -2.13 16.39 -28.58
N ILE A 732 -1.69 16.45 -27.32
CA ILE A 732 -0.54 15.68 -26.81
C ILE A 732 -1.04 14.57 -25.89
N VAL A 733 -0.78 13.33 -26.28
CA VAL A 733 -0.90 12.14 -25.42
C VAL A 733 0.51 11.73 -25.01
N LYS A 734 0.76 11.52 -23.73
CA LYS A 734 2.10 11.18 -23.24
C LYS A 734 2.04 10.09 -22.19
N ASP A 735 3.08 9.27 -22.17
CA ASP A 735 3.33 8.29 -21.13
C ASP A 735 4.85 8.25 -20.89
N ASP A 736 5.29 8.12 -19.65
CA ASP A 736 6.71 8.03 -19.33
C ASP A 736 7.03 6.77 -18.51
N PHE A 737 8.23 6.27 -18.70
CA PHE A 737 8.78 5.20 -17.88
C PHE A 737 10.04 5.72 -17.21
N ASN A 738 10.05 5.75 -15.87
CA ASN A 738 11.25 5.89 -15.04
C ASN A 738 10.94 5.55 -13.57
#